data_AF-A0A507BC79-F1
#
_entry.id   AF-A0A507BC79-F1
#
_cell.length_a   1.000
_cell.length_b   1.000
_cell.length_c   1.000
_cell.angle_alpha   90.00
_cell.angle_beta   90.00
_cell.angle_gamma   90.00
#
_symmetry.space_group_name_H-M   'P 1'
#
loop_
_entity.id
_entity.type
_entity.pdbx_description
1 polymer ?
#
loop_
_entity_poly.entity_id
_entity_poly.type
_entity_poly.pdbx_seq_one_letter_code
_entity_poly.pdbx_strand_id
1 'polypeptide(L)'
;MDTSPIEQPPSKRRRFRIQSEFGRARQWRSRKSRPCDTCRRRRFCRGKGLECKATSDPGPPKKAAQEDDSSPTESSPLEAEPDVDIGIEVAIHAPPPLTAELPVLSNLSPVRPVVELTAATLSPPWTINNDESLETPPAIASPDNAIAALPANSGRNHRRRTTVHTLEDGPNLTAHSMGLSGEQDPELLSSFRSVVMNEVNRVDADIIQLCAGDIVTNQPPVHFTILHDEFAPLDIIAKDAASDRMEATVDGHGDNLVRLYFKHVHPVYPVLSKTRFLRAYAEDKTKIPASLRGAVYGLAANFWKHDPSMTNTLGFNQHELFEDALACLQRELHGPDLWTMQACLLLMHENPAANATIESPRVWTLAAQAVACAQMIGLHRDPMVWNIAPYEKSMRRKLWWAAFAVDVWSSICHGNPPHIHTDSFTTSLLTMEDIAFDEEVPPELSYLVHEEGTRPDISTSARFYEYTTLSLMLHRLLIDFYSDVKYQDTMQDPVAREGALLGFKTKLHNWESLLPRCVTLEMTTLNSPHLNNAPLHLSFYTGVALLYRALMSPVTKAAKRDPNSSLRRHFNEAIRAFAPFTMFMGDITPECLHAFWGNQARSQLILCGNFLIYLFLLAPDPEQVQATFQLLERFHDSLQRLSAAADEVSIHLLRPVALRIDSFFSQAAQIMRTGAAAPISPIPSPHYEFHPIGRSVNQSQCVPSNIFFPAFGDDAIDPMNSPSVTGLKYKPLSYAPELQYWESNTRSSLGIQKITRSAKMGSDSIAEQDLAIPVIDFAPMRSGNPEDAAAVGRKVYEAFRDVGFAYIKNHGIPQETVDEAFQWSAKFFALPQAVKDKAPHPPYGWWHRGYSGVGREKVVQMVFDEQSIGELRKVPDFKESFELGRETDEKTKNIWLPEEDLPGFRAFFNKFYETGYQLELQLLRAIAIGMGLDEKFFWEYHTKGDNQVRLLHYPPVEEELLRGGKMERIAAHTDFGTMTMLFQDQVGGLEVEDIHEKGKFNPAPYVPGAIVVNIGDFLQRWSNDELKSTLHRVRAPPLTDDQGGVGKGKITRARYSIPYFVTADREKTIDCLPGCWGPDRPKKYEPINSHEYISMRLNATY
;
A
#
# COMPACT_ATOMS: atom_id res chain seq x y z
N MET A 1 -1.67 56.07 57.87
CA MET A 1 -0.39 56.50 58.45
C MET A 1 0.55 55.31 58.45
N ASP A 2 1.78 55.39 57.95
CA ASP A 2 2.21 56.19 56.80
C ASP A 2 3.57 55.69 56.26
N THR A 3 3.90 56.03 55.01
CA THR A 3 5.17 55.74 54.31
C THR A 3 5.51 54.25 54.08
N SER A 4 6.11 53.95 52.92
CA SER A 4 6.07 52.62 52.29
C SER A 4 7.45 51.95 52.12
N PRO A 5 7.54 50.59 52.18
CA PRO A 5 8.73 49.85 51.78
C PRO A 5 8.59 49.11 50.42
N ILE A 6 9.57 49.34 49.55
CA ILE A 6 10.23 48.41 48.60
C ILE A 6 9.43 47.19 48.06
N GLU A 7 9.12 47.22 46.76
CA GLU A 7 9.27 46.07 45.84
C GLU A 7 9.35 46.56 44.38
N GLN A 8 10.03 45.82 43.48
CA GLN A 8 10.22 46.22 42.06
C GLN A 8 9.61 45.21 41.06
N PRO A 9 8.99 45.69 39.96
CA PRO A 9 8.41 44.83 38.93
C PRO A 9 9.47 44.15 38.02
N PRO A 10 9.14 43.01 37.37
CA PRO A 10 10.12 42.08 36.82
C PRO A 10 10.84 42.56 35.55
N SER A 11 12.14 42.20 35.45
CA SER A 11 12.99 42.55 34.31
C SER A 11 12.77 41.64 33.07
N LYS A 12 13.14 42.16 31.89
CA LYS A 12 12.75 41.61 30.58
C LYS A 12 13.44 40.28 30.23
N ARG A 13 12.71 39.43 29.47
CA ARG A 13 13.16 38.14 28.91
C ARG A 13 14.61 38.19 28.38
N ARG A 14 15.50 37.35 28.93
CA ARG A 14 16.79 37.03 28.30
C ARG A 14 16.53 36.15 27.07
N ARG A 15 16.87 36.64 25.88
CA ARG A 15 16.97 35.80 24.68
C ARG A 15 18.37 35.19 24.64
N PHE A 16 18.48 33.87 24.64
CA PHE A 16 19.67 33.22 24.11
C PHE A 16 19.73 33.47 22.60
N ARG A 17 20.93 33.66 22.06
CA ARG A 17 21.16 33.94 20.64
C ARG A 17 22.40 33.18 20.20
N ILE A 18 22.21 32.16 19.37
CA ILE A 18 23.32 31.46 18.72
C ILE A 18 24.09 32.48 17.87
N GLN A 19 25.42 32.50 18.02
CA GLN A 19 26.30 33.28 17.15
C GLN A 19 26.62 32.43 15.92
N SER A 20 26.19 32.90 14.75
CA SER A 20 26.77 32.48 13.47
C SER A 20 27.71 33.58 13.01
N GLU A 21 28.92 33.21 12.57
CA GLU A 21 29.88 34.14 11.97
C GLU A 21 29.64 34.37 10.47
N PHE A 22 28.72 33.62 9.85
CA PHE A 22 28.39 33.77 8.44
C PHE A 22 27.52 35.00 8.16
N GLY A 23 28.16 36.04 7.63
CA GLY A 23 27.51 37.09 6.83
C GLY A 23 26.82 38.22 7.62
N ARG A 24 27.49 39.38 7.72
CA ARG A 24 26.85 40.60 8.23
C ARG A 24 25.73 41.08 7.28
N ALA A 25 24.49 41.04 7.75
CA ALA A 25 23.33 41.58 7.03
C ALA A 25 23.55 43.05 6.60
N ARG A 26 23.22 43.37 5.34
CA ARG A 26 23.41 44.72 4.80
C ARG A 26 22.28 45.64 5.25
N GLN A 27 22.61 46.77 5.87
CA GLN A 27 21.63 47.84 6.13
C GLN A 27 21.04 48.38 4.82
N TRP A 28 19.72 48.62 4.84
CA TRP A 28 18.97 49.23 3.75
C TRP A 28 19.51 50.63 3.42
N ARG A 29 19.56 51.01 2.13
CA ARG A 29 20.03 52.34 1.68
C ARG A 29 18.98 53.04 0.84
N SER A 30 18.83 54.34 1.07
CA SER A 30 17.89 55.20 0.33
C SER A 30 18.13 55.16 -1.18
N ARG A 31 17.04 55.09 -1.96
CA ARG A 31 17.09 55.13 -3.44
C ARG A 31 17.66 56.44 -4.00
N LYS A 32 17.72 57.53 -3.22
CA LYS A 32 18.20 58.85 -3.67
C LYS A 32 19.73 58.96 -3.83
N SER A 33 20.52 57.95 -3.47
CA SER A 33 21.99 57.95 -3.61
C SER A 33 22.58 56.60 -4.02
N ARG A 34 22.18 56.13 -5.22
CA ARG A 34 22.77 54.95 -5.90
C ARG A 34 24.26 55.20 -6.22
N PRO A 35 25.18 54.29 -5.88
CA PRO A 35 26.56 54.34 -6.38
C PRO A 35 26.63 53.93 -7.86
N CYS A 36 27.63 54.43 -8.59
CA CYS A 36 27.90 54.02 -9.98
C CYS A 36 28.15 52.50 -10.09
N ASP A 37 27.87 51.91 -11.26
CA ASP A 37 27.87 50.45 -11.38
C ASP A 37 29.26 49.80 -11.24
N THR A 38 30.34 50.54 -11.51
CA THR A 38 31.73 50.13 -11.16
C THR A 38 31.92 49.99 -9.64
N CYS A 39 31.37 50.91 -8.84
CA CYS A 39 31.33 50.77 -7.38
C CYS A 39 30.39 49.65 -6.93
N ARG A 40 29.29 49.42 -7.65
CA ARG A 40 28.31 48.37 -7.37
C ARG A 40 28.89 46.96 -7.54
N ARG A 41 29.81 46.79 -8.51
CA ARG A 41 30.57 45.54 -8.72
C ARG A 41 31.82 45.40 -7.83
N ARG A 42 32.66 46.43 -7.69
CA ARG A 42 34.01 46.32 -7.03
C ARG A 42 34.41 47.46 -6.06
N ARG A 43 33.47 48.28 -5.55
CA ARG A 43 33.72 49.40 -4.59
C ARG A 43 34.78 50.45 -4.99
N PHE A 44 35.13 50.52 -6.29
CA PHE A 44 36.32 51.18 -6.83
C PHE A 44 36.60 52.62 -6.33
N CYS A 45 35.68 53.57 -6.52
CA CYS A 45 35.93 55.00 -6.29
C CYS A 45 36.38 55.33 -4.85
N ARG A 46 35.87 54.59 -3.86
CA ARG A 46 36.19 54.81 -2.44
C ARG A 46 37.63 54.41 -2.08
N GLY A 47 38.27 53.54 -2.86
CA GLY A 47 39.68 53.19 -2.75
C GLY A 47 40.62 54.13 -3.53
N LYS A 48 40.08 55.11 -4.26
CA LYS A 48 40.83 56.10 -5.07
C LYS A 48 40.58 57.55 -4.64
N GLY A 49 39.84 57.78 -3.55
CA GLY A 49 39.49 59.13 -3.06
C GLY A 49 38.47 59.89 -3.92
N LEU A 50 37.84 59.24 -4.90
CA LEU A 50 36.96 59.88 -5.88
C LEU A 50 35.50 59.90 -5.41
N GLU A 51 34.82 61.01 -5.67
CA GLU A 51 33.40 61.17 -5.35
C GLU A 51 32.52 60.26 -6.23
N CYS A 52 31.56 59.56 -5.62
CA CYS A 52 30.76 58.54 -6.31
C CYS A 52 29.35 59.08 -6.63
N LYS A 53 29.18 59.56 -7.86
CA LYS A 53 27.90 60.01 -8.43
C LYS A 53 27.44 59.00 -9.50
N ALA A 54 26.13 58.91 -9.71
CA ALA A 54 25.53 58.11 -10.78
C ALA A 54 24.81 59.04 -11.76
N THR A 55 25.12 58.91 -13.05
CA THR A 55 24.40 59.57 -14.14
C THR A 55 23.10 58.82 -14.44
N SER A 56 22.11 59.53 -14.98
CA SER A 56 20.77 59.02 -15.22
C SER A 56 20.22 59.49 -16.57
N ASP A 57 20.59 58.80 -17.64
CA ASP A 57 19.64 58.47 -18.72
C ASP A 57 20.15 57.30 -19.58
N PRO A 58 19.28 56.57 -20.30
CA PRO A 58 19.65 55.44 -21.14
C PRO A 58 19.71 55.77 -22.64
N GLY A 59 20.66 55.16 -23.36
CA GLY A 59 20.70 55.15 -24.83
C GLY A 59 21.51 53.97 -25.34
N PRO A 60 21.07 53.25 -26.41
CA PRO A 60 21.79 52.10 -26.94
C PRO A 60 22.94 52.53 -27.86
N PRO A 61 24.11 51.88 -27.76
CA PRO A 61 24.64 51.28 -28.98
C PRO A 61 25.39 49.94 -28.82
N LYS A 62 25.08 49.03 -29.75
CA LYS A 62 25.99 48.25 -30.62
C LYS A 62 27.18 47.44 -30.02
N LYS A 63 27.32 46.19 -30.52
CA LYS A 63 28.61 45.50 -30.69
C LYS A 63 29.48 46.27 -31.73
N ALA A 64 30.80 46.13 -31.85
CA ALA A 64 31.67 45.01 -31.46
C ALA A 64 33.14 45.46 -31.30
N ALA A 65 33.99 44.46 -31.03
CA ALA A 65 35.42 44.38 -31.35
C ALA A 65 36.43 45.22 -30.55
N GLN A 66 37.61 44.59 -30.39
CA GLN A 66 38.90 45.24 -30.12
C GLN A 66 39.45 45.82 -31.43
N GLU A 67 40.50 46.65 -31.38
CA GLU A 67 41.82 46.22 -31.86
C GLU A 67 42.93 47.17 -31.36
N ASP A 68 44.19 46.81 -31.65
CA ASP A 68 45.40 47.44 -31.13
C ASP A 68 45.86 48.68 -31.94
N ASP A 69 47.04 49.22 -31.60
CA ASP A 69 47.49 50.58 -31.87
C ASP A 69 48.09 50.85 -33.29
N SER A 70 48.28 52.14 -33.61
CA SER A 70 49.13 52.74 -34.66
C SER A 70 48.67 52.77 -36.14
N SER A 71 47.94 53.85 -36.50
CA SER A 71 48.38 55.01 -37.36
C SER A 71 49.25 54.81 -38.65
N PRO A 72 49.30 55.81 -39.57
CA PRO A 72 48.25 56.70 -40.11
C PRO A 72 48.32 56.99 -41.65
N THR A 73 47.30 57.70 -42.21
CA THR A 73 47.33 58.52 -43.47
C THR A 73 47.60 57.80 -44.82
N GLU A 74 47.14 58.25 -46.01
CA GLU A 74 46.28 59.39 -46.43
C GLU A 74 45.39 59.05 -47.66
N SER A 75 44.79 60.03 -48.35
CA SER A 75 43.58 59.90 -49.21
C SER A 75 43.78 60.01 -50.73
N SER A 76 42.86 59.41 -51.53
CA SER A 76 42.14 60.06 -52.66
C SER A 76 41.10 59.13 -53.36
N PRO A 77 40.11 59.64 -54.15
CA PRO A 77 38.85 58.93 -54.51
C PRO A 77 38.57 58.77 -56.03
N LEU A 78 37.44 58.11 -56.41
CA LEU A 78 36.45 58.49 -57.47
C LEU A 78 35.33 57.43 -57.72
N GLU A 79 34.08 57.91 -57.91
CA GLU A 79 32.95 57.56 -58.82
C GLU A 79 32.72 56.14 -59.47
N ALA A 80 31.51 55.70 -59.88
CA ALA A 80 30.08 56.06 -59.63
C ALA A 80 29.05 55.13 -60.37
N GLU A 81 27.88 54.84 -59.75
CA GLU A 81 26.48 54.67 -60.33
C GLU A 81 26.17 53.68 -61.51
N PRO A 82 24.89 53.41 -61.93
CA PRO A 82 23.55 53.82 -61.41
C PRO A 82 22.43 52.72 -61.23
N ASP A 83 21.31 53.10 -60.58
CA ASP A 83 19.87 52.77 -60.85
C ASP A 83 19.27 51.33 -60.70
N VAL A 84 18.00 51.08 -60.26
CA VAL A 84 16.97 51.91 -59.53
C VAL A 84 15.79 51.06 -58.94
N ASP A 85 14.97 51.68 -58.06
CA ASP A 85 13.55 51.43 -57.66
C ASP A 85 13.04 50.52 -56.49
N ILE A 86 12.23 51.16 -55.62
CA ILE A 86 11.02 50.76 -54.82
C ILE A 86 11.08 49.56 -53.82
N GLY A 87 10.56 49.62 -52.57
CA GLY A 87 10.10 50.76 -51.73
C GLY A 87 8.92 50.50 -50.75
N ILE A 88 8.99 51.06 -49.51
CA ILE A 88 7.88 51.48 -48.58
C ILE A 88 7.06 50.31 -47.94
N GLU A 89 6.43 50.32 -46.74
CA GLU A 89 6.14 51.25 -45.59
C GLU A 89 6.52 50.53 -44.24
N VAL A 90 6.50 50.96 -42.95
CA VAL A 90 5.83 51.99 -42.09
C VAL A 90 4.35 51.63 -41.73
N ALA A 91 3.77 51.86 -40.52
CA ALA A 91 4.04 52.76 -39.38
C ALA A 91 3.92 52.11 -37.95
N ILE A 92 3.73 52.93 -36.88
CA ILE A 92 3.65 52.63 -35.43
C ILE A 92 2.59 53.54 -34.75
N HIS A 93 1.83 53.11 -33.73
CA HIS A 93 1.54 53.85 -32.44
C HIS A 93 0.47 53.20 -31.51
N ALA A 94 0.35 53.72 -30.28
CA ALA A 94 -0.52 53.32 -29.16
C ALA A 94 -1.53 54.47 -28.81
N PRO A 95 -2.32 54.56 -27.68
CA PRO A 95 -2.15 53.97 -26.34
C PRO A 95 -3.51 53.50 -25.67
N PRO A 96 -3.93 53.75 -24.39
CA PRO A 96 -4.72 52.77 -23.60
C PRO A 96 -6.05 53.38 -23.00
N PRO A 97 -6.50 53.08 -21.75
CA PRO A 97 -7.20 51.88 -21.25
C PRO A 97 -8.62 52.19 -20.65
N LEU A 98 -9.23 51.16 -20.01
CA LEU A 98 -10.27 51.16 -18.94
C LEU A 98 -11.70 50.69 -19.27
N THR A 99 -12.19 49.80 -18.39
CA THR A 99 -13.57 49.59 -17.89
C THR A 99 -14.77 49.53 -18.85
N ALA A 100 -15.42 48.36 -18.90
CA ALA A 100 -16.89 48.21 -18.76
C ALA A 100 -17.23 46.74 -18.42
N GLU A 101 -18.50 46.47 -18.07
CA GLU A 101 -19.02 45.16 -17.63
C GLU A 101 -19.63 44.33 -18.79
N LEU A 102 -20.19 43.16 -18.44
CA LEU A 102 -20.80 42.14 -19.32
C LEU A 102 -21.89 42.69 -20.26
N PRO A 103 -22.11 41.99 -21.39
CA PRO A 103 -23.39 41.27 -21.49
C PRO A 103 -23.25 39.79 -21.91
N VAL A 104 -24.31 39.03 -21.63
CA VAL A 104 -24.49 37.62 -22.02
C VAL A 104 -25.07 37.52 -23.43
N LEU A 105 -24.61 36.56 -24.26
CA LEU A 105 -25.49 35.76 -25.16
C LEU A 105 -24.77 34.55 -25.81
N SER A 106 -25.25 33.36 -25.43
CA SER A 106 -25.37 32.09 -26.17
C SER A 106 -24.53 31.75 -27.44
N ASN A 107 -24.11 30.48 -27.46
CA ASN A 107 -23.93 29.58 -28.62
C ASN A 107 -22.76 29.82 -29.60
N LEU A 108 -21.78 28.89 -29.57
CA LEU A 108 -21.25 28.20 -30.76
C LEU A 108 -20.67 26.83 -30.34
N SER A 109 -20.61 25.87 -31.27
CA SER A 109 -20.42 24.44 -30.98
C SER A 109 -18.95 24.02 -30.76
N PRO A 110 -18.67 22.98 -29.94
CA PRO A 110 -17.34 22.39 -29.83
C PRO A 110 -16.99 21.56 -31.08
N VAL A 111 -15.78 21.74 -31.60
CA VAL A 111 -15.25 20.99 -32.74
C VAL A 111 -14.72 19.62 -32.27
N ARG A 112 -15.09 18.55 -32.98
CA ARG A 112 -14.51 17.21 -32.77
C ARG A 112 -13.22 17.05 -33.58
N PRO A 113 -12.12 16.54 -33.01
CA PRO A 113 -11.14 15.78 -33.77
C PRO A 113 -11.73 14.38 -34.06
N VAL A 114 -11.84 14.01 -35.33
CA VAL A 114 -12.18 12.66 -35.76
C VAL A 114 -10.93 12.05 -36.39
N VAL A 115 -10.51 10.88 -35.90
CA VAL A 115 -9.48 10.05 -36.53
C VAL A 115 -10.14 8.72 -36.88
N GLU A 116 -10.50 8.56 -38.16
CA GLU A 116 -11.02 7.31 -38.69
C GLU A 116 -9.87 6.34 -38.98
N LEU A 117 -9.92 5.16 -38.36
CA LEU A 117 -9.11 4.02 -38.76
C LEU A 117 -9.77 3.37 -39.99
N THR A 118 -9.24 3.66 -41.17
CA THR A 118 -9.64 2.97 -42.41
C THR A 118 -8.75 1.77 -42.68
N ALA A 119 -9.36 0.62 -42.95
CA ALA A 119 -8.62 -0.60 -43.26
C ALA A 119 -8.11 -0.56 -44.71
N ALA A 120 -6.81 -0.77 -44.90
CA ALA A 120 -6.17 -0.90 -46.22
C ALA A 120 -5.63 -2.33 -46.39
N THR A 121 -6.19 -3.07 -47.34
CA THR A 121 -5.77 -4.44 -47.66
C THR A 121 -4.47 -4.46 -48.46
N LEU A 122 -3.53 -5.33 -48.06
CA LEU A 122 -2.36 -5.68 -48.86
C LEU A 122 -2.21 -7.21 -48.95
N SER A 123 -2.26 -7.73 -50.17
CA SER A 123 -1.91 -9.11 -50.50
C SER A 123 -0.41 -9.22 -50.81
N PRO A 124 0.24 -10.37 -50.54
CA PRO A 124 1.69 -10.50 -50.65
C PRO A 124 2.17 -10.82 -52.08
N PRO A 125 3.38 -10.38 -52.44
CA PRO A 125 4.20 -11.02 -53.47
C PRO A 125 5.46 -11.65 -52.86
N TRP A 126 5.43 -12.96 -52.58
CA TRP A 126 6.68 -13.72 -52.45
C TRP A 126 7.34 -13.77 -53.82
N THR A 127 8.56 -13.25 -53.94
CA THR A 127 9.42 -13.52 -55.11
C THR A 127 10.84 -13.81 -54.62
N ILE A 128 11.27 -15.05 -54.78
CA ILE A 128 12.65 -15.47 -54.49
C ILE A 128 13.53 -15.06 -55.67
N ASN A 129 14.70 -14.49 -55.39
CA ASN A 129 15.86 -14.51 -56.28
C ASN A 129 17.11 -14.77 -55.44
N ASN A 130 18.02 -15.60 -55.97
CA ASN A 130 19.31 -15.93 -55.39
C ASN A 130 20.43 -15.11 -56.05
N ASP A 131 21.65 -15.27 -55.50
CA ASP A 131 22.90 -14.57 -55.85
C ASP A 131 22.85 -13.06 -55.50
N GLU A 132 23.86 -12.45 -54.89
CA GLU A 132 25.31 -12.71 -54.98
C GLU A 132 26.01 -13.08 -53.64
N SER A 133 27.35 -13.17 -53.67
CA SER A 133 28.20 -13.87 -52.69
C SER A 133 29.26 -13.01 -52.00
N LEU A 134 29.74 -13.46 -50.83
CA LEU A 134 30.97 -13.03 -50.11
C LEU A 134 30.87 -11.59 -49.49
N GLU A 135 31.45 -11.24 -48.34
CA GLU A 135 32.57 -11.81 -47.55
C GLU A 135 32.30 -11.80 -46.02
N THR A 136 33.11 -12.54 -45.24
CA THR A 136 33.06 -12.59 -43.76
C THR A 136 34.08 -11.64 -43.09
N PRO A 137 33.68 -10.79 -42.12
CA PRO A 137 34.61 -10.13 -41.19
C PRO A 137 35.05 -11.08 -40.05
N PRO A 138 36.28 -10.92 -39.50
CA PRO A 138 36.80 -11.79 -38.43
C PRO A 138 36.31 -11.40 -37.01
N ALA A 139 36.59 -12.28 -36.05
CA ALA A 139 36.13 -12.20 -34.66
C ALA A 139 36.59 -10.95 -33.88
N ILE A 140 35.74 -10.52 -32.94
CA ILE A 140 36.04 -9.47 -31.95
C ILE A 140 36.84 -10.08 -30.80
N ALA A 141 37.92 -9.41 -30.39
CA ALA A 141 38.72 -9.77 -29.21
C ALA A 141 38.21 -9.07 -27.93
N SER A 142 38.58 -9.63 -26.77
CA SER A 142 38.06 -9.27 -25.45
C SER A 142 38.22 -7.78 -25.07
N PRO A 143 37.28 -7.22 -24.28
CA PRO A 143 37.41 -5.87 -23.72
C PRO A 143 38.30 -5.88 -22.47
N ASP A 144 39.39 -5.12 -22.49
CA ASP A 144 40.24 -4.91 -21.32
C ASP A 144 40.84 -3.49 -21.35
N ASN A 145 40.89 -2.83 -20.18
CA ASN A 145 41.44 -1.49 -19.91
C ASN A 145 40.81 -0.27 -20.64
N ALA A 146 40.02 0.51 -19.90
CA ALA A 146 39.61 1.86 -20.31
C ALA A 146 39.46 2.88 -19.14
N ILE A 147 40.46 2.97 -18.24
CA ILE A 147 40.57 4.06 -17.26
C ILE A 147 41.74 4.98 -17.62
N ALA A 148 41.48 6.11 -18.29
CA ALA A 148 42.38 7.29 -18.28
C ALA A 148 41.76 8.56 -18.91
N ALA A 149 41.79 9.66 -18.15
CA ALA A 149 42.05 11.06 -18.53
C ALA A 149 41.41 11.74 -19.78
N LEU A 150 40.88 12.94 -19.53
CA LEU A 150 40.59 13.98 -20.53
C LEU A 150 41.86 14.48 -21.25
N PRO A 151 41.74 14.87 -22.54
CA PRO A 151 42.49 16.00 -23.09
C PRO A 151 41.56 17.09 -23.69
N ALA A 152 42.04 18.33 -23.75
CA ALA A 152 41.28 19.47 -24.25
C ALA A 152 41.44 19.71 -25.77
N ASN A 153 40.41 20.32 -26.36
CA ASN A 153 40.31 20.91 -27.71
C ASN A 153 41.48 20.75 -28.69
N SER A 154 41.22 20.05 -29.80
CA SER A 154 41.66 20.50 -31.12
C SER A 154 40.53 20.36 -32.13
N GLY A 155 40.24 21.41 -32.90
CA GLY A 155 39.09 21.44 -33.81
C GLY A 155 39.45 20.95 -35.20
N ARG A 156 38.77 19.91 -35.70
CA ARG A 156 38.75 19.51 -37.12
C ARG A 156 37.42 18.82 -37.47
N ASN A 157 37.00 18.94 -38.72
CA ASN A 157 35.70 18.47 -39.18
C ASN A 157 35.61 16.92 -39.17
N HIS A 158 34.84 16.37 -38.25
CA HIS A 158 34.24 15.05 -38.41
C HIS A 158 32.74 15.19 -38.69
N ARG A 159 32.23 14.35 -39.62
CA ARG A 159 30.80 14.01 -39.65
C ARG A 159 30.41 13.60 -38.22
N ARG A 160 29.29 14.11 -37.69
CA ARG A 160 28.70 13.56 -36.46
C ARG A 160 28.40 12.07 -36.69
N ARG A 161 29.28 11.19 -36.21
CA ARG A 161 28.82 9.89 -35.71
C ARG A 161 27.92 10.23 -34.54
N THR A 162 26.61 10.07 -34.73
CA THR A 162 25.69 9.94 -33.60
C THR A 162 26.12 8.69 -32.85
N THR A 163 26.80 8.89 -31.73
CA THR A 163 26.96 7.82 -30.74
C THR A 163 25.55 7.42 -30.33
N VAL A 164 25.21 6.17 -30.59
CA VAL A 164 23.97 5.58 -30.08
C VAL A 164 24.16 5.41 -28.58
N HIS A 165 23.29 6.00 -27.79
CA HIS A 165 23.35 5.86 -26.34
C HIS A 165 22.61 4.58 -25.91
N THR A 166 23.05 4.00 -24.81
CA THR A 166 22.23 3.15 -23.94
C THR A 166 22.01 3.92 -22.66
N LEU A 167 20.82 3.82 -22.09
CA LEU A 167 20.50 4.38 -20.78
C LEU A 167 20.79 3.39 -19.63
N GLU A 168 21.05 2.13 -19.97
CA GLU A 168 20.84 0.99 -19.07
C GLU A 168 22.09 0.12 -18.86
N ASP A 169 23.07 0.14 -19.77
CA ASP A 169 24.32 -0.64 -19.64
C ASP A 169 25.46 0.19 -19.01
N GLY A 170 25.10 1.21 -18.22
CA GLY A 170 26.04 2.06 -17.49
C GLY A 170 26.34 1.49 -16.10
N PRO A 171 27.59 1.16 -15.76
CA PRO A 171 27.92 0.60 -14.44
C PRO A 171 27.68 1.64 -13.33
N ASN A 172 26.82 1.29 -12.38
CA ASN A 172 26.36 2.14 -11.28
C ASN A 172 25.79 3.49 -11.79
N LEU A 173 24.94 3.43 -12.81
CA LEU A 173 24.23 4.58 -13.38
C LEU A 173 22.73 4.30 -13.49
N THR A 174 21.90 5.28 -13.13
CA THR A 174 20.43 5.21 -13.25
C THR A 174 19.90 6.40 -14.06
N ALA A 175 18.85 6.17 -14.85
CA ALA A 175 18.42 7.10 -15.91
C ALA A 175 16.97 7.56 -15.72
N HIS A 176 16.79 8.76 -15.15
CA HIS A 176 15.47 9.29 -14.80
C HIS A 176 14.96 10.31 -15.82
N SER A 177 13.74 10.12 -16.33
CA SER A 177 13.07 10.97 -17.32
C SER A 177 12.63 12.31 -16.73
N MET A 178 13.06 13.43 -17.32
CA MET A 178 12.59 14.76 -16.91
C MET A 178 11.31 15.20 -17.63
N GLY A 179 10.25 15.43 -16.85
CA GLY A 179 8.99 16.03 -17.30
C GLY A 179 9.06 17.57 -17.40
N LEU A 180 8.10 18.17 -18.10
CA LEU A 180 8.04 19.63 -18.35
C LEU A 180 7.86 20.48 -17.08
N SER A 181 7.31 19.90 -16.01
CA SER A 181 7.15 20.53 -14.69
C SER A 181 8.21 20.06 -13.67
N GLY A 182 9.33 19.48 -14.14
CA GLY A 182 10.43 19.03 -13.29
C GLY A 182 11.26 20.18 -12.71
N GLU A 183 12.20 19.86 -11.82
CA GLU A 183 13.08 20.85 -11.17
C GLU A 183 14.01 21.57 -12.16
N GLN A 184 14.31 20.94 -13.29
CA GLN A 184 15.04 21.51 -14.41
C GLN A 184 14.11 21.62 -15.62
N ASP A 185 14.02 22.82 -16.19
CA ASP A 185 13.23 23.14 -17.38
C ASP A 185 13.84 22.46 -18.63
N PRO A 186 13.14 21.52 -19.30
CA PRO A 186 13.66 20.83 -20.48
C PRO A 186 13.88 21.73 -21.70
N GLU A 187 13.16 22.85 -21.84
CA GLU A 187 13.39 23.81 -22.92
C GLU A 187 14.67 24.62 -22.64
N LEU A 188 14.88 25.05 -21.39
CA LEU A 188 16.12 25.71 -20.97
C LEU A 188 17.34 24.80 -21.17
N LEU A 189 17.24 23.53 -20.77
CA LEU A 189 18.29 22.51 -20.97
C LEU A 189 18.62 22.27 -22.45
N SER A 190 17.68 22.51 -23.38
CA SER A 190 17.97 22.36 -24.81
C SER A 190 19.05 23.32 -25.34
N SER A 191 19.30 24.43 -24.61
CA SER A 191 20.24 25.47 -25.01
C SER A 191 21.70 25.25 -24.57
N PHE A 192 21.97 24.34 -23.62
CA PHE A 192 23.32 24.07 -23.11
C PHE A 192 23.42 22.72 -22.39
N ARG A 193 24.59 22.04 -22.46
CA ARG A 193 24.83 20.86 -21.60
C ARG A 193 24.93 21.31 -20.14
N SER A 194 24.10 20.71 -19.29
CA SER A 194 24.12 20.92 -17.85
C SER A 194 24.72 19.71 -17.12
N VAL A 195 25.37 19.95 -15.99
CA VAL A 195 25.84 18.94 -15.04
C VAL A 195 25.57 19.44 -13.63
N VAL A 196 25.12 18.56 -12.74
CA VAL A 196 25.03 18.84 -11.30
C VAL A 196 26.36 18.48 -10.67
N MET A 197 26.87 19.36 -9.81
CA MET A 197 28.16 19.19 -9.14
C MET A 197 27.96 19.15 -7.62
N ASN A 198 28.50 18.15 -6.94
CA ASN A 198 28.42 18.06 -5.47
C ASN A 198 29.44 18.95 -4.75
N GLU A 199 29.39 18.95 -3.42
CA GLU A 199 30.26 19.77 -2.55
C GLU A 199 31.77 19.53 -2.78
N VAL A 200 32.14 18.36 -3.31
CA VAL A 200 33.53 17.96 -3.62
C VAL A 200 33.95 18.39 -5.05
N ASN A 201 33.06 19.03 -5.82
CA ASN A 201 33.22 19.38 -7.23
C ASN A 201 33.43 18.14 -8.14
N ARG A 202 32.79 17.02 -7.81
CA ARG A 202 32.58 15.91 -8.75
C ARG A 202 31.24 16.09 -9.46
N VAL A 203 31.09 15.47 -10.63
CA VAL A 203 29.77 15.35 -11.27
C VAL A 203 28.92 14.41 -10.41
N ASP A 204 27.76 14.91 -10.03
CA ASP A 204 26.76 14.22 -9.21
C ASP A 204 25.63 13.67 -10.10
N ALA A 205 25.27 14.46 -11.12
CA ALA A 205 24.39 14.06 -12.21
C ALA A 205 24.85 14.68 -13.54
N ASP A 206 24.77 13.92 -14.63
CA ASP A 206 24.90 14.45 -16.00
C ASP A 206 23.52 14.54 -16.64
N ILE A 207 23.29 15.57 -17.45
CA ILE A 207 22.00 15.76 -18.15
C ILE A 207 22.21 15.52 -19.63
N ILE A 208 21.58 14.46 -20.14
CA ILE A 208 21.67 14.04 -21.54
C ILE A 208 20.39 14.39 -22.29
N GLN A 209 20.55 14.85 -23.53
CA GLN A 209 19.46 15.12 -24.46
C GLN A 209 19.30 13.94 -25.41
N LEU A 210 18.12 13.32 -25.42
CA LEU A 210 17.80 12.20 -26.29
C LEU A 210 17.04 12.63 -27.55
N CYS A 211 16.26 13.71 -27.45
CA CYS A 211 15.64 14.41 -28.56
C CYS A 211 15.64 15.92 -28.25
N ALA A 212 15.96 16.75 -29.24
CA ALA A 212 15.96 18.21 -29.09
C ALA A 212 14.56 18.85 -29.11
N GLY A 213 13.52 18.04 -29.34
CA GLY A 213 12.17 18.52 -29.67
C GLY A 213 12.09 19.00 -31.12
N ASP A 214 10.88 19.39 -31.53
CA ASP A 214 10.61 19.99 -32.83
C ASP A 214 9.43 20.97 -32.75
N ILE A 215 9.68 22.20 -33.19
CA ILE A 215 8.71 23.31 -33.19
C ILE A 215 7.62 23.07 -34.25
N VAL A 216 7.91 22.35 -35.33
CA VAL A 216 6.94 22.10 -36.42
C VAL A 216 5.88 21.09 -35.99
N THR A 217 6.28 20.01 -35.31
CA THR A 217 5.36 19.01 -34.73
C THR A 217 4.94 19.32 -33.28
N ASN A 218 5.39 20.43 -32.71
CA ASN A 218 5.19 20.81 -31.29
C ASN A 218 5.64 19.72 -30.29
N GLN A 219 6.68 18.97 -30.61
CA GLN A 219 7.25 17.98 -29.71
C GLN A 219 8.23 18.64 -28.72
N PRO A 220 8.02 18.51 -27.39
CA PRO A 220 8.95 19.04 -26.42
C PRO A 220 10.26 18.23 -26.39
N PRO A 221 11.39 18.84 -25.99
CA PRO A 221 12.65 18.14 -25.83
C PRO A 221 12.57 17.00 -24.80
N VAL A 222 13.37 15.96 -25.03
CA VAL A 222 13.50 14.78 -24.16
C VAL A 222 14.88 14.81 -23.52
N HIS A 223 14.92 15.02 -22.21
CA HIS A 223 16.12 14.97 -21.40
C HIS A 223 15.98 13.91 -20.30
N PHE A 224 17.09 13.25 -19.98
CA PHE A 224 17.21 12.33 -18.86
C PHE A 224 18.32 12.82 -17.92
N THR A 225 18.10 12.66 -16.62
CA THR A 225 19.12 12.82 -15.59
C THR A 225 19.80 11.46 -15.41
N ILE A 226 21.11 11.43 -15.61
CA ILE A 226 21.96 10.27 -15.31
C ILE A 226 22.58 10.50 -13.93
N LEU A 227 22.17 9.69 -12.96
CA LEU A 227 22.68 9.71 -11.59
C LEU A 227 23.73 8.61 -11.41
N HIS A 228 24.71 8.84 -10.53
CA HIS A 228 25.52 7.75 -10.00
C HIS A 228 24.75 7.00 -8.90
N ASP A 229 24.73 5.68 -9.01
CA ASP A 229 24.01 4.80 -8.09
C ASP A 229 24.79 4.59 -6.78
N GLU A 230 24.61 5.53 -5.85
CA GLU A 230 25.16 5.48 -4.48
C GLU A 230 24.06 5.10 -3.48
N PHE A 231 23.57 3.85 -3.55
CA PHE A 231 22.76 3.24 -2.47
C PHE A 231 23.41 3.46 -1.10
N ALA A 232 22.59 3.75 -0.08
CA ALA A 232 23.09 3.83 1.29
C ALA A 232 23.70 2.47 1.72
N PRO A 233 24.86 2.44 2.42
CA PRO A 233 25.55 1.18 2.73
C PRO A 233 24.70 0.15 3.50
N LEU A 234 23.70 0.59 4.26
CA LEU A 234 22.76 -0.31 4.96
C LEU A 234 21.77 -1.00 4.01
N ASP A 235 21.36 -0.33 2.94
CA ASP A 235 20.44 -0.90 1.95
C ASP A 235 21.15 -1.85 0.98
N ILE A 236 22.42 -1.60 0.69
CA ILE A 236 23.30 -2.59 0.03
C ILE A 236 23.35 -3.86 0.89
N ILE A 237 23.76 -3.76 2.17
CA ILE A 237 23.84 -4.91 3.08
C ILE A 237 22.50 -5.67 3.20
N ALA A 238 21.37 -4.95 3.26
CA ALA A 238 20.05 -5.57 3.39
C ALA A 238 19.57 -6.25 2.08
N LYS A 239 19.87 -5.65 0.92
CA LYS A 239 19.60 -6.24 -0.42
C LYS A 239 20.46 -7.48 -0.64
N ASP A 240 21.75 -7.38 -0.39
CA ASP A 240 22.71 -8.47 -0.59
C ASP A 240 22.37 -9.65 0.33
N ALA A 241 22.05 -9.41 1.60
CA ALA A 241 21.61 -10.46 2.52
C ALA A 241 20.28 -11.13 2.14
N ALA A 242 19.41 -10.47 1.35
CA ALA A 242 18.20 -11.07 0.80
C ALA A 242 18.48 -11.85 -0.50
N SER A 243 19.37 -11.34 -1.35
CA SER A 243 19.93 -12.06 -2.51
C SER A 243 20.61 -13.38 -2.07
N ASP A 244 21.40 -13.35 -1.01
CA ASP A 244 22.10 -14.53 -0.48
C ASP A 244 21.12 -15.60 0.06
N ARG A 245 20.06 -15.19 0.78
CA ARG A 245 18.99 -16.10 1.21
C ARG A 245 18.30 -16.74 0.02
N MET A 246 17.88 -15.94 -0.94
CA MET A 246 17.17 -16.39 -2.15
C MET A 246 17.98 -17.41 -2.95
N GLU A 247 19.28 -17.19 -3.15
CA GLU A 247 20.16 -18.13 -3.84
C GLU A 247 20.43 -19.40 -3.00
N ALA A 248 20.46 -19.30 -1.67
CA ALA A 248 20.56 -20.47 -0.77
C ALA A 248 19.26 -21.31 -0.73
N THR A 249 18.09 -20.68 -0.81
CA THR A 249 16.79 -21.37 -0.93
C THR A 249 16.69 -22.13 -2.27
N VAL A 250 17.31 -21.60 -3.33
CA VAL A 250 17.30 -22.16 -4.70
C VAL A 250 18.51 -23.09 -4.97
N ASP A 251 19.28 -23.46 -3.95
CA ASP A 251 20.54 -24.21 -4.10
C ASP A 251 20.41 -25.45 -5.01
N GLY A 252 21.30 -25.57 -5.99
CA GLY A 252 21.28 -26.61 -7.02
C GLY A 252 20.14 -26.57 -8.05
N HIS A 253 19.09 -25.73 -7.87
CA HIS A 253 17.88 -25.75 -8.70
C HIS A 253 17.73 -24.58 -9.69
N GLY A 254 18.55 -23.52 -9.58
CA GLY A 254 18.43 -22.28 -10.36
C GLY A 254 18.22 -22.44 -11.88
N ASP A 255 19.12 -23.15 -12.57
CA ASP A 255 19.02 -23.43 -14.01
C ASP A 255 17.70 -24.08 -14.42
N ASN A 256 17.17 -24.98 -13.58
CA ASN A 256 15.90 -25.66 -13.84
C ASN A 256 14.71 -24.70 -13.68
N LEU A 257 14.76 -23.79 -12.71
CA LEU A 257 13.74 -22.75 -12.57
C LEU A 257 13.77 -21.77 -13.75
N VAL A 258 14.96 -21.41 -14.26
CA VAL A 258 15.10 -20.57 -15.47
C VAL A 258 14.51 -21.28 -16.70
N ARG A 259 14.79 -22.58 -16.90
CA ARG A 259 14.17 -23.41 -17.96
C ARG A 259 12.63 -23.39 -17.87
N LEU A 260 12.09 -23.61 -16.66
CA LEU A 260 10.64 -23.63 -16.41
C LEU A 260 9.98 -22.28 -16.63
N TYR A 261 10.61 -21.18 -16.22
CA TYR A 261 10.11 -19.82 -16.48
C TYR A 261 9.95 -19.56 -17.98
N PHE A 262 10.99 -19.84 -18.78
CA PHE A 262 10.96 -19.61 -20.22
C PHE A 262 10.07 -20.60 -20.99
N LYS A 263 9.73 -21.75 -20.39
CA LYS A 263 8.77 -22.72 -20.93
C LYS A 263 7.31 -22.36 -20.60
N HIS A 264 7.00 -21.97 -19.36
CA HIS A 264 5.61 -21.86 -18.89
C HIS A 264 5.10 -20.42 -18.72
N VAL A 265 5.96 -19.45 -18.36
CA VAL A 265 5.53 -18.09 -18.00
C VAL A 265 5.77 -17.11 -19.15
N HIS A 266 7.01 -17.07 -19.65
CA HIS A 266 7.42 -16.13 -20.70
C HIS A 266 6.58 -16.24 -21.99
N PRO A 267 6.13 -17.41 -22.48
CA PRO A 267 5.30 -17.49 -23.68
C PRO A 267 3.90 -16.86 -23.53
N VAL A 268 3.42 -16.69 -22.30
CA VAL A 268 2.14 -16.01 -22.01
C VAL A 268 2.37 -14.54 -21.65
N TYR A 269 3.47 -14.23 -20.97
CA TYR A 269 3.81 -12.88 -20.51
C TYR A 269 5.28 -12.53 -20.80
N PRO A 270 5.63 -12.21 -22.07
CA PRO A 270 7.01 -12.08 -22.56
C PRO A 270 7.68 -10.76 -22.17
N VAL A 271 7.61 -10.37 -20.90
CA VAL A 271 8.18 -9.11 -20.39
C VAL A 271 9.70 -9.13 -20.24
N LEU A 272 10.38 -10.27 -20.38
CA LEU A 272 11.85 -10.30 -20.37
C LEU A 272 12.45 -9.95 -21.74
N SER A 273 13.68 -9.43 -21.72
CA SER A 273 14.60 -9.46 -22.86
C SER A 273 15.36 -10.78 -22.72
N LYS A 274 14.90 -11.82 -23.43
CA LYS A 274 15.19 -13.22 -23.13
C LYS A 274 16.68 -13.55 -23.28
N THR A 275 17.29 -13.25 -24.43
CA THR A 275 18.71 -13.53 -24.65
C THR A 275 19.64 -12.58 -23.85
N ARG A 276 19.22 -11.34 -23.55
CA ARG A 276 19.92 -10.46 -22.58
C ARG A 276 19.91 -11.05 -21.16
N PHE A 277 18.77 -11.55 -20.69
CA PHE A 277 18.63 -12.19 -19.38
C PHE A 277 19.46 -13.48 -19.30
N LEU A 278 19.34 -14.37 -20.29
CA LEU A 278 20.07 -15.64 -20.32
C LEU A 278 21.58 -15.44 -20.38
N ARG A 279 22.07 -14.44 -21.14
CA ARG A 279 23.49 -14.08 -21.17
C ARG A 279 23.96 -13.55 -19.81
N ALA A 280 23.22 -12.62 -19.21
CA ALA A 280 23.55 -12.10 -17.88
C ALA A 280 23.59 -13.23 -16.82
N TYR A 281 22.61 -14.14 -16.85
CA TYR A 281 22.52 -15.28 -15.93
C TYR A 281 23.71 -16.24 -16.06
N ALA A 282 24.11 -16.56 -17.29
CA ALA A 282 25.21 -17.48 -17.58
C ALA A 282 26.61 -16.87 -17.37
N GLU A 283 26.77 -15.55 -17.58
CA GLU A 283 28.02 -14.85 -17.25
C GLU A 283 28.21 -14.70 -15.74
N ASP A 284 27.20 -14.13 -15.07
CA ASP A 284 27.17 -13.85 -13.64
C ASP A 284 25.75 -13.39 -13.24
N LYS A 285 24.95 -14.34 -12.74
CA LYS A 285 23.59 -14.07 -12.27
C LYS A 285 23.49 -12.94 -11.24
N THR A 286 24.55 -12.61 -10.49
CA THR A 286 24.48 -11.53 -9.48
C THR A 286 24.35 -10.14 -10.10
N LYS A 287 24.69 -9.96 -11.39
CA LYS A 287 24.46 -8.73 -12.17
C LYS A 287 22.97 -8.40 -12.41
N ILE A 288 22.09 -9.40 -12.33
CA ILE A 288 20.64 -9.22 -12.47
C ILE A 288 20.08 -8.78 -11.12
N PRO A 289 19.18 -7.78 -11.02
CA PRO A 289 18.54 -7.40 -9.76
C PRO A 289 17.93 -8.60 -9.02
N ALA A 290 18.05 -8.61 -7.70
CA ALA A 290 17.67 -9.76 -6.89
C ALA A 290 16.15 -9.96 -6.91
N SER A 291 15.37 -8.87 -6.93
CA SER A 291 13.92 -8.95 -7.12
C SER A 291 13.53 -9.68 -8.41
N LEU A 292 14.24 -9.44 -9.51
CA LEU A 292 13.96 -10.07 -10.80
C LEU A 292 14.29 -11.56 -10.80
N ARG A 293 15.43 -11.95 -10.21
CA ARG A 293 15.78 -13.38 -10.08
C ARG A 293 14.76 -14.12 -9.23
N GLY A 294 14.38 -13.56 -8.08
CA GLY A 294 13.39 -14.15 -7.18
C GLY A 294 12.00 -14.27 -7.81
N ALA A 295 11.58 -13.27 -8.59
CA ALA A 295 10.33 -13.34 -9.36
C ALA A 295 10.36 -14.48 -10.40
N VAL A 296 11.47 -14.61 -11.15
CA VAL A 296 11.67 -15.70 -12.13
C VAL A 296 11.66 -17.07 -11.44
N TYR A 297 12.43 -17.24 -10.36
CA TYR A 297 12.50 -18.48 -9.59
C TYR A 297 11.16 -18.86 -8.96
N GLY A 298 10.49 -17.90 -8.31
CA GLY A 298 9.22 -18.11 -7.61
C GLY A 298 8.07 -18.46 -8.56
N LEU A 299 7.95 -17.78 -9.70
CA LEU A 299 6.96 -18.11 -10.71
C LEU A 299 7.21 -19.51 -11.30
N ALA A 300 8.47 -19.84 -11.59
CA ALA A 300 8.88 -21.17 -12.07
C ALA A 300 8.60 -22.30 -11.06
N ALA A 301 8.68 -22.03 -9.75
CA ALA A 301 8.44 -22.98 -8.68
C ALA A 301 6.99 -23.51 -8.61
N ASN A 302 6.07 -23.01 -9.45
CA ASN A 302 4.74 -23.60 -9.64
C ASN A 302 4.73 -24.81 -10.58
N PHE A 303 5.71 -24.92 -11.49
CA PHE A 303 5.67 -25.86 -12.62
C PHE A 303 6.54 -27.11 -12.44
N TRP A 304 7.37 -27.20 -11.39
CA TRP A 304 8.32 -28.32 -11.21
C TRP A 304 7.64 -29.68 -11.13
N LYS A 305 6.43 -29.77 -10.53
CA LYS A 305 5.65 -31.01 -10.41
C LYS A 305 5.27 -31.60 -11.78
N HIS A 306 5.30 -30.78 -12.83
CA HIS A 306 4.85 -31.09 -14.19
C HIS A 306 5.99 -31.24 -15.19
N ASP A 307 7.26 -31.17 -14.75
CA ASP A 307 8.41 -31.35 -15.64
C ASP A 307 9.20 -32.64 -15.35
N PRO A 308 9.34 -33.55 -16.33
CA PRO A 308 9.98 -34.85 -16.12
C PRO A 308 11.49 -34.77 -15.85
N SER A 309 12.13 -33.60 -15.98
CA SER A 309 13.54 -33.41 -15.56
C SER A 309 13.69 -33.15 -14.05
N MET A 310 12.60 -32.83 -13.33
CA MET A 310 12.59 -32.45 -11.91
C MET A 310 12.03 -33.57 -11.04
N THR A 311 12.83 -34.61 -10.79
CA THR A 311 12.39 -35.80 -10.01
C THR A 311 12.35 -35.61 -8.49
N ASN A 312 12.86 -34.50 -7.97
CA ASN A 312 12.95 -34.21 -6.53
C ASN A 312 11.99 -33.07 -6.16
N THR A 313 11.34 -33.20 -5.00
CA THR A 313 10.53 -32.12 -4.42
C THR A 313 11.38 -30.88 -4.15
N LEU A 314 10.94 -29.70 -4.60
CA LEU A 314 11.53 -28.44 -4.14
C LEU A 314 11.34 -28.32 -2.63
N GLY A 315 12.43 -27.98 -1.92
CA GLY A 315 12.44 -27.90 -0.45
C GLY A 315 11.81 -26.65 0.15
N PHE A 316 11.22 -25.79 -0.68
CA PHE A 316 10.76 -24.44 -0.36
C PHE A 316 9.43 -24.10 -1.06
N ASN A 317 8.74 -23.07 -0.57
CA ASN A 317 7.55 -22.48 -1.17
C ASN A 317 7.90 -21.23 -2.00
N GLN A 318 7.14 -20.93 -3.06
CA GLN A 318 7.29 -19.71 -3.84
C GLN A 318 7.20 -18.43 -2.98
N HIS A 319 6.36 -18.43 -1.94
CA HIS A 319 6.16 -17.26 -1.08
C HIS A 319 7.46 -16.81 -0.40
N GLU A 320 8.35 -17.74 -0.06
CA GLU A 320 9.66 -17.43 0.54
C GLU A 320 10.55 -16.63 -0.44
N LEU A 321 10.52 -16.99 -1.72
CA LEU A 321 11.25 -16.27 -2.77
C LEU A 321 10.62 -14.93 -3.11
N PHE A 322 9.28 -14.83 -3.05
CA PHE A 322 8.57 -13.57 -3.31
C PHE A 322 8.75 -12.54 -2.19
N GLU A 323 8.77 -12.94 -0.92
CA GLU A 323 9.04 -12.01 0.19
C GLU A 323 10.47 -11.45 0.12
N ASP A 324 11.49 -12.29 -0.12
CA ASP A 324 12.86 -11.80 -0.31
C ASP A 324 13.01 -10.95 -1.60
N ALA A 325 12.29 -11.29 -2.67
CA ALA A 325 12.28 -10.49 -3.89
C ALA A 325 11.61 -9.12 -3.73
N LEU A 326 10.49 -9.05 -2.99
CA LEU A 326 9.82 -7.79 -2.66
C LEU A 326 10.69 -6.91 -1.74
N ALA A 327 11.41 -7.52 -0.79
CA ALA A 327 12.37 -6.81 0.06
C ALA A 327 13.58 -6.25 -0.72
N CYS A 328 13.99 -6.91 -1.82
CA CYS A 328 14.96 -6.35 -2.77
C CYS A 328 14.33 -5.22 -3.60
N LEU A 329 13.13 -5.43 -4.15
CA LEU A 329 12.45 -4.48 -5.03
C LEU A 329 12.25 -3.11 -4.37
N GLN A 330 11.83 -3.08 -3.10
CA GLN A 330 11.64 -1.86 -2.34
C GLN A 330 12.89 -0.97 -2.29
N ARG A 331 14.09 -1.57 -2.37
CA ARG A 331 15.37 -0.86 -2.39
C ARG A 331 15.79 -0.50 -3.80
N GLU A 332 15.68 -1.46 -4.72
CA GLU A 332 16.03 -1.28 -6.14
C GLU A 332 15.19 -0.15 -6.78
N LEU A 333 13.96 0.09 -6.30
CA LEU A 333 13.12 1.24 -6.66
C LEU A 333 13.66 2.63 -6.24
N HIS A 334 14.76 2.75 -5.50
CA HIS A 334 15.48 4.03 -5.33
C HIS A 334 16.26 4.45 -6.60
N GLY A 335 16.63 3.48 -7.43
CA GLY A 335 17.38 3.67 -8.67
C GLY A 335 16.81 2.81 -9.80
N PRO A 336 15.53 3.01 -10.19
CA PRO A 336 14.83 2.12 -11.09
C PRO A 336 15.43 2.10 -12.51
N ASP A 337 15.46 0.91 -13.08
CA ASP A 337 15.90 0.59 -14.45
C ASP A 337 14.89 -0.34 -15.14
N LEU A 338 15.17 -0.79 -16.38
CA LEU A 338 14.30 -1.74 -17.07
C LEU A 338 14.18 -3.08 -16.32
N TRP A 339 15.24 -3.56 -15.66
CA TRP A 339 15.20 -4.82 -14.92
C TRP A 339 14.29 -4.75 -13.67
N THR A 340 14.35 -3.64 -12.93
CA THR A 340 13.47 -3.32 -11.80
C THR A 340 12.02 -3.23 -12.26
N MET A 341 11.77 -2.59 -13.41
CA MET A 341 10.45 -2.54 -14.03
C MET A 341 9.92 -3.95 -14.41
N GLN A 342 10.79 -4.83 -14.91
CA GLN A 342 10.44 -6.24 -15.18
C GLN A 342 10.08 -6.98 -13.88
N ALA A 343 10.79 -6.71 -12.79
CA ALA A 343 10.50 -7.31 -11.48
C ALA A 343 9.15 -6.83 -10.92
N CYS A 344 8.84 -5.53 -11.01
CA CYS A 344 7.52 -5.00 -10.65
C CYS A 344 6.38 -5.76 -11.34
N LEU A 345 6.51 -6.00 -12.64
CA LEU A 345 5.49 -6.67 -13.45
C LEU A 345 5.33 -8.16 -13.08
N LEU A 346 6.43 -8.87 -12.84
CA LEU A 346 6.39 -10.30 -12.48
C LEU A 346 5.97 -10.55 -11.03
N LEU A 347 6.32 -9.68 -10.08
CA LEU A 347 5.97 -9.84 -8.67
C LEU A 347 4.46 -9.67 -8.39
N MET A 348 3.70 -9.11 -9.33
CA MET A 348 2.23 -9.10 -9.30
C MET A 348 1.56 -10.42 -9.71
N HIS A 349 2.35 -11.45 -10.05
CA HIS A 349 1.87 -12.76 -10.45
C HIS A 349 2.13 -13.86 -9.42
N GLU A 350 2.45 -13.49 -8.17
CA GLU A 350 2.43 -14.43 -7.04
C GLU A 350 1.07 -15.13 -6.94
N ASN A 351 1.07 -16.44 -6.67
CA ASN A 351 -0.17 -17.12 -6.39
C ASN A 351 -0.78 -16.66 -5.05
N PRO A 352 -2.11 -16.53 -4.95
CA PRO A 352 -2.76 -16.13 -3.71
C PRO A 352 -2.72 -17.27 -2.68
N ALA A 353 -2.57 -16.93 -1.40
CA ALA A 353 -2.61 -17.89 -0.31
C ALA A 353 -3.85 -18.83 -0.37
N ALA A 354 -3.66 -20.11 -0.06
CA ALA A 354 -4.62 -21.17 -0.38
C ALA A 354 -6.05 -20.97 0.19
N ASN A 355 -6.21 -20.17 1.26
CA ASN A 355 -7.48 -19.84 1.89
C ASN A 355 -8.19 -18.59 1.32
N ALA A 356 -7.51 -17.78 0.48
CA ALA A 356 -8.03 -16.52 -0.01
C ALA A 356 -9.19 -16.71 -1.01
N THR A 357 -10.28 -15.96 -0.83
CA THR A 357 -11.51 -16.00 -1.67
C THR A 357 -11.82 -14.67 -2.39
N ILE A 358 -10.95 -13.69 -2.23
CA ILE A 358 -10.94 -12.36 -2.88
C ILE A 358 -9.54 -12.05 -3.43
N GLU A 359 -9.41 -10.97 -4.19
CA GLU A 359 -8.12 -10.46 -4.63
C GLU A 359 -7.35 -9.77 -3.48
N SER A 360 -6.02 -9.76 -3.54
CA SER A 360 -5.20 -9.04 -2.55
C SER A 360 -4.99 -7.58 -2.96
N PRO A 361 -5.29 -6.59 -2.09
CA PRO A 361 -5.00 -5.17 -2.36
C PRO A 361 -3.53 -4.88 -2.70
N ARG A 362 -2.60 -5.77 -2.31
CA ARG A 362 -1.18 -5.71 -2.71
C ARG A 362 -0.99 -5.69 -4.23
N VAL A 363 -1.88 -6.32 -5.00
CA VAL A 363 -1.85 -6.32 -6.48
C VAL A 363 -2.16 -4.93 -7.03
N TRP A 364 -3.04 -4.17 -6.37
CA TRP A 364 -3.34 -2.79 -6.75
C TRP A 364 -2.20 -1.83 -6.39
N THR A 365 -1.60 -1.96 -5.21
CA THR A 365 -0.48 -1.10 -4.80
C THR A 365 0.80 -1.37 -5.58
N LEU A 366 1.08 -2.63 -5.93
CA LEU A 366 2.16 -2.98 -6.85
C LEU A 366 1.92 -2.45 -8.28
N ALA A 367 0.66 -2.41 -8.75
CA ALA A 367 0.34 -1.80 -10.05
C ALA A 367 0.63 -0.30 -10.03
N ALA A 368 0.25 0.41 -8.97
CA ALA A 368 0.61 1.82 -8.77
C ALA A 368 2.13 2.05 -8.78
N GLN A 369 2.90 1.18 -8.10
CA GLN A 369 4.36 1.23 -8.08
C GLN A 369 4.98 0.95 -9.47
N ALA A 370 4.43 0.00 -10.22
CA ALA A 370 4.86 -0.29 -11.59
C ALA A 370 4.58 0.90 -12.54
N VAL A 371 3.43 1.56 -12.41
CA VAL A 371 3.11 2.78 -13.18
C VAL A 371 4.06 3.92 -12.82
N ALA A 372 4.37 4.13 -11.53
CA ALA A 372 5.35 5.12 -11.10
C ALA A 372 6.78 4.81 -11.62
N CYS A 373 7.22 3.55 -11.52
CA CYS A 373 8.51 3.09 -12.06
C CYS A 373 8.59 3.34 -13.58
N ALA A 374 7.56 2.93 -14.33
CA ALA A 374 7.44 3.17 -15.77
C ALA A 374 7.45 4.67 -16.13
N GLN A 375 6.86 5.53 -15.30
CA GLN A 375 6.93 6.98 -15.49
C GLN A 375 8.34 7.52 -15.24
N MET A 376 9.00 7.10 -14.15
CA MET A 376 10.35 7.56 -13.79
C MET A 376 11.42 7.19 -14.82
N ILE A 377 11.39 5.97 -15.38
CA ILE A 377 12.30 5.56 -16.46
C ILE A 377 11.79 5.94 -17.86
N GLY A 378 10.74 6.78 -17.93
CA GLY A 378 10.29 7.46 -19.15
C GLY A 378 9.48 6.61 -20.14
N LEU A 379 8.99 5.43 -19.77
CA LEU A 379 8.26 4.51 -20.67
C LEU A 379 6.96 5.10 -21.23
N HIS A 380 6.41 6.10 -20.54
CA HIS A 380 5.22 6.88 -20.96
C HIS A 380 5.48 7.84 -22.13
N ARG A 381 6.73 8.00 -22.60
CA ARG A 381 7.11 8.86 -23.73
C ARG A 381 7.66 7.99 -24.86
N ASP A 382 7.22 8.24 -26.09
CA ASP A 382 7.63 7.40 -27.23
C ASP A 382 9.15 7.45 -27.50
N PRO A 383 9.87 6.32 -27.45
CA PRO A 383 11.32 6.26 -27.66
C PRO A 383 11.75 6.22 -29.14
N MET A 384 10.83 6.15 -30.12
CA MET A 384 11.15 6.04 -31.56
C MET A 384 12.10 7.14 -32.02
N VAL A 385 11.87 8.40 -31.62
CA VAL A 385 12.66 9.56 -32.07
C VAL A 385 13.94 9.79 -31.25
N TRP A 386 14.21 8.99 -30.21
CA TRP A 386 15.35 9.21 -29.31
C TRP A 386 16.66 8.66 -29.92
N ASN A 387 17.81 9.26 -29.59
CA ASN A 387 19.14 8.77 -30.00
C ASN A 387 19.66 7.62 -29.11
N ILE A 388 18.82 6.60 -28.86
CA ILE A 388 19.14 5.38 -28.08
C ILE A 388 19.13 4.11 -28.94
N ALA A 389 19.63 3.00 -28.38
CA ALA A 389 19.75 1.72 -29.07
C ALA A 389 18.40 1.11 -29.49
N PRO A 390 18.28 0.45 -30.67
CA PRO A 390 17.02 -0.08 -31.16
C PRO A 390 16.33 -1.09 -30.24
N TYR A 391 17.07 -2.05 -29.65
CA TYR A 391 16.51 -3.02 -28.70
C TYR A 391 15.91 -2.31 -27.47
N GLU A 392 16.54 -1.24 -27.00
CA GLU A 392 16.08 -0.48 -25.85
C GLU A 392 14.76 0.25 -26.16
N LYS A 393 14.59 0.76 -27.39
CA LYS A 393 13.30 1.36 -27.84
C LYS A 393 12.16 0.34 -27.83
N SER A 394 12.41 -0.86 -28.36
CA SER A 394 11.44 -1.95 -28.38
C SER A 394 11.12 -2.45 -26.96
N MET A 395 12.13 -2.60 -26.10
CA MET A 395 11.94 -2.96 -24.70
C MET A 395 11.12 -1.91 -23.94
N ARG A 396 11.41 -0.61 -24.12
CA ARG A 396 10.64 0.47 -23.50
C ARG A 396 9.16 0.45 -23.92
N ARG A 397 8.86 0.18 -25.20
CA ARG A 397 7.46 -0.05 -25.66
C ARG A 397 6.85 -1.31 -25.04
N LYS A 398 7.57 -2.44 -25.04
CA LYS A 398 7.09 -3.73 -24.49
C LYS A 398 6.71 -3.59 -23.01
N LEU A 399 7.57 -2.97 -22.20
CA LEU A 399 7.29 -2.74 -20.78
C LEU A 399 6.22 -1.66 -20.53
N TRP A 400 6.09 -0.62 -21.37
CA TRP A 400 5.00 0.34 -21.26
C TRP A 400 3.63 -0.35 -21.41
N TRP A 401 3.46 -1.15 -22.46
CA TRP A 401 2.20 -1.84 -22.72
C TRP A 401 1.93 -2.98 -21.72
N ALA A 402 2.98 -3.59 -21.15
CA ALA A 402 2.85 -4.49 -20.00
C ALA A 402 2.27 -3.77 -18.75
N ALA A 403 2.83 -2.61 -18.41
CA ALA A 403 2.36 -1.78 -17.29
C ALA A 403 0.92 -1.28 -17.51
N PHE A 404 0.62 -0.82 -18.73
CA PHE A 404 -0.72 -0.39 -19.12
C PHE A 404 -1.75 -1.51 -19.00
N ALA A 405 -1.42 -2.72 -19.44
CA ALA A 405 -2.31 -3.87 -19.30
C ALA A 405 -2.54 -4.21 -17.81
N VAL A 406 -1.49 -4.19 -16.99
CA VAL A 406 -1.59 -4.50 -15.54
C VAL A 406 -2.42 -3.46 -14.79
N ASP A 407 -2.25 -2.16 -15.08
CA ASP A 407 -3.10 -1.08 -14.54
C ASP A 407 -4.59 -1.31 -14.87
N VAL A 408 -4.91 -1.58 -16.13
CA VAL A 408 -6.30 -1.88 -16.57
C VAL A 408 -6.87 -3.13 -15.89
N TRP A 409 -6.11 -4.23 -15.81
CA TRP A 409 -6.65 -5.48 -15.26
C TRP A 409 -6.75 -5.47 -13.73
N SER A 410 -5.79 -4.86 -13.03
CA SER A 410 -5.88 -4.66 -11.57
C SER A 410 -7.02 -3.70 -11.22
N SER A 411 -7.27 -2.66 -12.03
CA SER A 411 -8.44 -1.78 -11.93
C SER A 411 -9.75 -2.57 -12.00
N ILE A 412 -9.90 -3.44 -13.02
CA ILE A 412 -11.09 -4.30 -13.20
C ILE A 412 -11.33 -5.21 -12.00
N CYS A 413 -10.27 -5.80 -11.44
CA CYS A 413 -10.38 -6.76 -10.34
C CYS A 413 -10.74 -6.10 -9.00
N HIS A 414 -10.35 -4.85 -8.77
CA HIS A 414 -10.67 -4.10 -7.55
C HIS A 414 -11.89 -3.18 -7.69
N GLY A 415 -12.32 -2.86 -8.92
CA GLY A 415 -13.38 -1.89 -9.20
C GLY A 415 -12.92 -0.42 -9.18
N ASN A 416 -11.61 -0.18 -9.29
CA ASN A 416 -10.99 1.14 -9.21
C ASN A 416 -10.87 1.82 -10.59
N PRO A 417 -10.71 3.16 -10.65
CA PRO A 417 -10.31 3.84 -11.87
C PRO A 417 -8.80 3.61 -12.17
N PRO A 418 -8.40 3.40 -13.44
CA PRO A 418 -6.99 3.24 -13.83
C PRO A 418 -6.09 4.42 -13.45
N HIS A 419 -4.85 4.11 -13.08
CA HIS A 419 -3.79 5.08 -12.75
C HIS A 419 -3.29 5.84 -14.00
N ILE A 420 -3.25 5.17 -15.15
CA ILE A 420 -2.85 5.78 -16.42
C ILE A 420 -4.09 6.42 -17.08
N HIS A 421 -3.96 7.65 -17.55
CA HIS A 421 -4.98 8.32 -18.36
C HIS A 421 -4.58 8.33 -19.83
N THR A 422 -5.54 8.45 -20.75
CA THR A 422 -5.27 8.50 -22.20
C THR A 422 -4.32 9.63 -22.60
N ASP A 423 -4.30 10.68 -21.79
CA ASP A 423 -3.63 11.95 -22.09
C ASP A 423 -2.28 12.06 -21.32
N SER A 424 -1.90 11.04 -20.55
CA SER A 424 -0.68 11.03 -19.72
C SER A 424 0.52 10.32 -20.37
N PHE A 425 0.41 9.89 -21.63
CA PHE A 425 1.49 9.21 -22.36
C PHE A 425 1.45 9.50 -23.87
N THR A 426 2.58 9.27 -24.55
CA THR A 426 2.69 9.42 -26.02
C THR A 426 3.16 8.15 -26.75
N THR A 427 3.54 7.12 -26.01
CA THR A 427 4.10 5.86 -26.52
C THR A 427 3.17 5.17 -27.53
N SER A 428 3.67 4.99 -28.76
CA SER A 428 2.97 4.30 -29.85
C SER A 428 2.58 2.87 -29.51
N LEU A 429 1.57 2.37 -30.23
CA LEU A 429 1.10 0.99 -30.15
C LEU A 429 2.25 0.01 -30.41
N LEU A 430 2.27 -1.08 -29.66
CA LEU A 430 3.24 -2.16 -29.78
C LEU A 430 3.17 -2.83 -31.16
N THR A 431 4.31 -3.30 -31.68
CA THR A 431 4.37 -4.10 -32.91
C THR A 431 4.76 -5.56 -32.59
N MET A 432 4.57 -6.48 -33.55
CA MET A 432 5.04 -7.87 -33.40
C MET A 432 6.57 -7.95 -33.28
N GLU A 433 7.30 -7.06 -33.96
CA GLU A 433 8.76 -6.94 -33.86
C GLU A 433 9.19 -6.49 -32.44
N ASP A 434 8.42 -5.60 -31.81
CA ASP A 434 8.63 -5.18 -30.42
C ASP A 434 8.37 -6.26 -29.36
N ILE A 435 7.89 -7.44 -29.77
CA ILE A 435 7.71 -8.59 -28.87
C ILE A 435 8.72 -9.70 -29.19
N ALA A 436 9.01 -9.90 -30.48
CA ALA A 436 9.93 -10.93 -30.97
C ALA A 436 11.43 -10.57 -30.90
N PHE A 437 11.79 -9.31 -30.62
CA PHE A 437 13.19 -8.92 -30.45
C PHE A 437 13.85 -9.64 -29.25
N ASP A 438 15.12 -10.03 -29.38
CA ASP A 438 15.91 -10.72 -28.35
C ASP A 438 15.34 -12.09 -27.88
N GLU A 439 14.42 -12.70 -28.65
CA GLU A 439 13.80 -14.00 -28.33
C GLU A 439 14.53 -15.24 -28.88
N GLU A 440 15.45 -15.07 -29.84
CA GLU A 440 16.27 -16.15 -30.39
C GLU A 440 17.47 -16.44 -29.46
N VAL A 441 17.60 -17.69 -29.03
CA VAL A 441 18.57 -18.12 -28.01
C VAL A 441 19.84 -18.67 -28.68
N PRO A 442 21.03 -18.09 -28.40
CA PRO A 442 22.29 -18.61 -28.91
C PRO A 442 22.56 -20.08 -28.51
N PRO A 443 23.24 -20.88 -29.34
CA PRO A 443 23.51 -22.30 -29.06
C PRO A 443 24.19 -22.54 -27.70
N GLU A 444 25.09 -21.65 -27.30
CA GLU A 444 25.80 -21.70 -26.01
C GLU A 444 24.90 -21.42 -24.79
N LEU A 445 23.73 -20.80 -24.98
CA LEU A 445 22.72 -20.55 -23.94
C LEU A 445 21.52 -21.51 -24.04
N SER A 446 21.47 -22.36 -25.07
CA SER A 446 20.37 -23.30 -25.30
C SER A 446 20.09 -24.23 -24.12
N TYR A 447 21.10 -24.51 -23.28
CA TYR A 447 20.95 -25.33 -22.08
C TYR A 447 20.08 -24.68 -21.00
N LEU A 448 19.80 -23.38 -21.03
CA LEU A 448 18.92 -22.69 -20.07
C LEU A 448 17.45 -22.60 -20.51
N VAL A 449 17.10 -23.20 -21.65
CA VAL A 449 15.72 -23.29 -22.16
C VAL A 449 15.40 -24.73 -22.61
N HIS A 450 14.13 -25.01 -22.89
CA HIS A 450 13.76 -26.23 -23.62
C HIS A 450 13.95 -26.00 -25.14
N GLU A 451 14.12 -27.07 -25.92
CA GLU A 451 14.42 -27.00 -27.37
C GLU A 451 13.40 -26.16 -28.15
N GLU A 452 12.11 -26.34 -27.89
CA GLU A 452 11.00 -25.55 -28.45
C GLU A 452 11.17 -24.04 -28.19
N GLY A 453 11.74 -23.67 -27.04
CA GLY A 453 11.97 -22.30 -26.62
C GLY A 453 13.25 -21.67 -27.14
N THR A 454 14.04 -22.35 -27.98
CA THR A 454 15.28 -21.79 -28.55
C THR A 454 15.05 -20.72 -29.62
N ARG A 455 13.85 -20.68 -30.23
CA ARG A 455 13.49 -19.74 -31.30
C ARG A 455 12.32 -18.84 -30.91
N PRO A 456 12.12 -17.68 -31.58
CA PRO A 456 10.94 -16.85 -31.38
C PRO A 456 9.67 -17.58 -31.84
N ASP A 457 8.64 -17.59 -30.99
CA ASP A 457 7.31 -18.09 -31.34
C ASP A 457 6.34 -16.94 -31.68
N ILE A 458 5.68 -17.06 -32.82
CA ILE A 458 4.68 -16.11 -33.29
C ILE A 458 3.39 -16.15 -32.44
N SER A 459 3.06 -17.27 -31.80
CA SER A 459 1.90 -17.35 -30.89
C SER A 459 2.11 -16.49 -29.65
N THR A 460 3.31 -16.52 -29.06
CA THR A 460 3.73 -15.65 -27.94
C THR A 460 3.60 -14.17 -28.29
N SER A 461 4.11 -13.77 -29.45
CA SER A 461 4.02 -12.38 -29.92
C SER A 461 2.58 -11.95 -30.16
N ALA A 462 1.78 -12.77 -30.85
CA ALA A 462 0.36 -12.48 -31.10
C ALA A 462 -0.46 -12.43 -29.80
N ARG A 463 -0.23 -13.36 -28.86
CA ARG A 463 -0.95 -13.46 -27.58
C ARG A 463 -0.78 -12.20 -26.75
N PHE A 464 0.43 -11.65 -26.67
CA PHE A 464 0.72 -10.42 -25.93
C PHE A 464 0.23 -9.16 -26.68
N TYR A 465 0.37 -9.11 -28.01
CA TYR A 465 -0.19 -8.03 -28.83
C TYR A 465 -1.72 -7.91 -28.68
N GLU A 466 -2.44 -9.04 -28.75
CA GLU A 466 -3.90 -9.05 -28.62
C GLU A 466 -4.36 -8.78 -27.18
N TYR A 467 -3.60 -9.23 -26.17
CA TYR A 467 -3.86 -8.90 -24.76
C TYR A 467 -3.78 -7.38 -24.51
N THR A 468 -2.73 -6.72 -24.99
CA THR A 468 -2.56 -5.25 -24.82
C THR A 468 -3.59 -4.46 -25.63
N THR A 469 -3.95 -4.95 -26.82
CA THR A 469 -5.04 -4.40 -27.65
C THR A 469 -6.40 -4.48 -26.95
N LEU A 470 -6.70 -5.61 -26.29
CA LEU A 470 -7.90 -5.78 -25.48
C LEU A 470 -7.89 -4.87 -24.24
N SER A 471 -6.76 -4.75 -23.53
CA SER A 471 -6.61 -3.79 -22.43
C SER A 471 -6.89 -2.35 -22.87
N LEU A 472 -6.45 -1.92 -24.05
CA LEU A 472 -6.72 -0.57 -24.57
C LEU A 472 -8.22 -0.33 -24.86
N MET A 473 -8.96 -1.36 -25.26
CA MET A 473 -10.42 -1.26 -25.41
C MET A 473 -11.12 -1.16 -24.04
N LEU A 474 -10.68 -1.93 -23.06
CA LEU A 474 -11.30 -1.94 -21.72
C LEU A 474 -10.94 -0.72 -20.87
N HIS A 475 -9.72 -0.17 -21.01
CA HIS A 475 -9.32 1.11 -20.41
C HIS A 475 -10.33 2.22 -20.70
N ARG A 476 -10.70 2.38 -21.98
CA ARG A 476 -11.69 3.38 -22.40
C ARG A 476 -13.10 3.04 -21.90
N LEU A 477 -13.49 1.76 -21.92
CA LEU A 477 -14.78 1.31 -21.37
C LEU A 477 -14.91 1.67 -19.87
N LEU A 478 -13.82 1.55 -19.10
CA LEU A 478 -13.78 1.95 -17.68
C LEU A 478 -13.92 3.45 -17.52
N ILE A 479 -13.07 4.23 -18.19
CA ILE A 479 -13.07 5.70 -18.07
C ILE A 479 -14.43 6.26 -18.51
N ASP A 480 -14.92 5.90 -19.69
CA ASP A 480 -16.12 6.50 -20.31
C ASP A 480 -17.44 6.10 -19.63
N PHE A 481 -17.51 4.96 -18.94
CA PHE A 481 -18.79 4.42 -18.44
C PHE A 481 -18.81 3.89 -17.00
N TYR A 482 -17.66 3.70 -16.34
CA TYR A 482 -17.55 3.19 -14.97
C TYR A 482 -16.97 4.18 -13.96
N SER A 483 -16.21 5.18 -14.37
CA SER A 483 -15.80 6.26 -13.46
C SER A 483 -17.03 7.08 -13.00
N ASP A 484 -17.16 7.40 -11.71
CA ASP A 484 -18.40 7.94 -11.13
C ASP A 484 -18.94 9.18 -11.88
N VAL A 485 -18.06 10.10 -12.24
CA VAL A 485 -18.42 11.34 -12.96
C VAL A 485 -18.95 10.99 -14.36
N LYS A 486 -18.22 10.17 -15.14
CA LYS A 486 -18.66 9.79 -16.49
C LYS A 486 -19.90 8.91 -16.48
N TYR A 487 -20.08 8.08 -15.46
CA TYR A 487 -21.31 7.34 -15.23
C TYR A 487 -22.49 8.29 -15.03
N GLN A 488 -22.36 9.31 -14.16
CA GLN A 488 -23.40 10.32 -13.93
C GLN A 488 -23.67 11.20 -15.16
N ASP A 489 -22.63 11.65 -15.86
CA ASP A 489 -22.74 12.45 -17.09
C ASP A 489 -23.48 11.66 -18.19
N THR A 490 -23.01 10.46 -18.51
CA THR A 490 -23.57 9.66 -19.61
C THR A 490 -24.97 9.10 -19.30
N MET A 491 -25.39 9.03 -18.03
CA MET A 491 -26.78 8.70 -17.68
C MET A 491 -27.77 9.85 -17.96
N GLN A 492 -27.30 11.08 -18.22
CA GLN A 492 -28.16 12.20 -18.62
C GLN A 492 -28.57 12.14 -20.11
N ASP A 493 -27.78 11.48 -20.96
CA ASP A 493 -28.15 11.13 -22.34
C ASP A 493 -28.01 9.61 -22.57
N PRO A 494 -29.04 8.81 -22.23
CA PRO A 494 -29.03 7.37 -22.44
C PRO A 494 -28.87 6.95 -23.91
N VAL A 495 -29.26 7.81 -24.87
CA VAL A 495 -29.20 7.49 -26.30
C VAL A 495 -27.77 7.64 -26.82
N ALA A 496 -27.07 8.71 -26.44
CA ALA A 496 -25.65 8.86 -26.73
C ALA A 496 -24.80 7.80 -26.00
N ARG A 497 -25.11 7.51 -24.73
CA ARG A 497 -24.46 6.43 -23.96
C ARG A 497 -24.60 5.07 -24.64
N GLU A 498 -25.82 4.72 -25.05
CA GLU A 498 -26.07 3.46 -25.77
C GLU A 498 -25.35 3.42 -27.13
N GLY A 499 -25.43 4.49 -27.93
CA GLY A 499 -24.74 4.55 -29.22
C GLY A 499 -23.22 4.37 -29.10
N ALA A 500 -22.62 4.95 -28.06
CA ALA A 500 -21.20 4.78 -27.77
C ALA A 500 -20.87 3.34 -27.32
N LEU A 501 -21.66 2.74 -26.43
CA LEU A 501 -21.49 1.34 -25.99
C LEU A 501 -21.69 0.33 -27.13
N LEU A 502 -22.63 0.56 -28.05
CA LEU A 502 -22.76 -0.24 -29.27
C LEU A 502 -21.52 -0.10 -30.18
N GLY A 503 -20.85 1.05 -30.17
CA GLY A 503 -19.53 1.22 -30.79
C GLY A 503 -18.43 0.36 -30.15
N PHE A 504 -18.45 0.15 -28.83
CA PHE A 504 -17.56 -0.79 -28.14
C PHE A 504 -17.90 -2.25 -28.44
N LYS A 505 -19.19 -2.59 -28.50
CA LYS A 505 -19.67 -3.92 -28.89
C LYS A 505 -19.14 -4.34 -30.26
N THR A 506 -19.25 -3.47 -31.27
CA THR A 506 -18.71 -3.74 -32.60
C THR A 506 -17.19 -3.92 -32.58
N LYS A 507 -16.45 -3.16 -31.77
CA LYS A 507 -14.98 -3.33 -31.63
C LYS A 507 -14.61 -4.69 -31.03
N LEU A 508 -15.27 -5.11 -29.95
CA LEU A 508 -15.01 -6.42 -29.33
C LEU A 508 -15.35 -7.59 -30.27
N HIS A 509 -16.46 -7.51 -31.01
CA HIS A 509 -16.81 -8.55 -31.98
C HIS A 509 -15.88 -8.56 -33.21
N ASN A 510 -15.45 -7.39 -33.68
CA ASN A 510 -14.43 -7.29 -34.74
C ASN A 510 -13.08 -7.88 -34.28
N TRP A 511 -12.70 -7.65 -33.03
CA TRP A 511 -11.49 -8.25 -32.44
C TRP A 511 -11.57 -9.78 -32.40
N GLU A 512 -12.66 -10.33 -31.85
CA GLU A 512 -12.93 -11.78 -31.78
C GLU A 512 -12.86 -12.45 -33.17
N SER A 513 -13.48 -11.83 -34.18
CA SER A 513 -13.52 -12.35 -35.55
C SER A 513 -12.23 -12.12 -36.38
N LEU A 514 -11.29 -11.33 -35.88
CA LEU A 514 -9.99 -11.06 -36.51
C LEU A 514 -8.81 -11.72 -35.79
N LEU A 515 -9.04 -12.43 -34.68
CA LEU A 515 -7.99 -13.10 -33.91
C LEU A 515 -7.08 -13.99 -34.80
N PRO A 516 -5.74 -13.82 -34.74
CA PRO A 516 -4.82 -14.68 -35.46
C PRO A 516 -5.00 -16.16 -35.12
N ARG A 517 -4.95 -17.05 -36.12
CA ARG A 517 -5.23 -18.48 -35.92
C ARG A 517 -4.35 -19.14 -34.85
N CYS A 518 -3.12 -18.67 -34.62
CA CYS A 518 -2.22 -19.18 -33.58
C CYS A 518 -2.69 -18.90 -32.13
N VAL A 519 -3.58 -17.93 -31.92
CA VAL A 519 -4.11 -17.56 -30.59
C VAL A 519 -5.59 -17.98 -30.38
N THR A 520 -6.16 -18.77 -31.28
CA THR A 520 -7.51 -19.35 -31.08
C THR A 520 -7.50 -20.43 -30.01
N LEU A 521 -8.67 -20.71 -29.42
CA LEU A 521 -8.81 -21.75 -28.41
C LEU A 521 -8.48 -23.14 -28.97
N GLU A 522 -8.83 -23.42 -30.24
CA GLU A 522 -8.49 -24.67 -30.95
C GLU A 522 -7.00 -25.01 -30.90
N MET A 523 -6.12 -24.01 -30.97
CA MET A 523 -4.67 -24.21 -30.96
C MET A 523 -4.10 -24.54 -29.58
N THR A 524 -4.87 -24.30 -28.51
CA THR A 524 -4.47 -24.59 -27.11
C THR A 524 -4.18 -26.08 -26.90
N THR A 525 -4.99 -26.96 -27.49
CA THR A 525 -4.85 -28.41 -27.36
C THR A 525 -3.92 -29.04 -28.41
N LEU A 526 -3.52 -28.26 -29.42
CA LEU A 526 -2.66 -28.70 -30.53
C LEU A 526 -1.19 -28.28 -30.35
N ASN A 527 -0.92 -27.13 -29.73
CA ASN A 527 0.40 -26.51 -29.66
C ASN A 527 1.14 -26.76 -28.33
N SER A 528 0.84 -27.86 -27.64
CA SER A 528 1.40 -28.24 -26.33
C SER A 528 0.89 -27.40 -25.14
N PRO A 529 0.73 -27.96 -23.91
CA PRO A 529 -0.04 -27.32 -22.84
C PRO A 529 0.49 -25.97 -22.35
N HIS A 530 1.79 -25.70 -22.51
CA HIS A 530 2.41 -24.45 -22.08
C HIS A 530 2.12 -23.24 -22.99
N LEU A 531 1.69 -23.45 -24.25
CA LEU A 531 1.27 -22.35 -25.14
C LEU A 531 -0.22 -22.01 -24.98
N ASN A 532 -0.68 -21.92 -23.72
CA ASN A 532 -2.10 -21.77 -23.39
C ASN A 532 -2.68 -20.42 -23.84
N ASN A 533 -3.70 -20.44 -24.70
CA ASN A 533 -4.42 -19.25 -25.16
C ASN A 533 -5.59 -18.86 -24.23
N ALA A 534 -6.07 -19.76 -23.38
CA ALA A 534 -7.27 -19.55 -22.57
C ALA A 534 -7.29 -18.28 -21.68
N PRO A 535 -6.17 -17.78 -21.10
CA PRO A 535 -6.16 -16.51 -20.36
C PRO A 535 -6.58 -15.30 -21.21
N LEU A 536 -6.26 -15.29 -22.50
CA LEU A 536 -6.67 -14.25 -23.45
C LEU A 536 -8.18 -14.31 -23.75
N HIS A 537 -8.73 -15.52 -23.89
CA HIS A 537 -10.17 -15.72 -24.10
C HIS A 537 -10.99 -15.40 -22.84
N LEU A 538 -10.49 -15.74 -21.65
CA LEU A 538 -11.09 -15.34 -20.37
C LEU A 538 -11.09 -13.81 -20.19
N SER A 539 -9.99 -13.15 -20.58
CA SER A 539 -9.90 -11.69 -20.64
C SER A 539 -10.98 -11.10 -21.56
N PHE A 540 -11.19 -11.68 -22.75
CA PHE A 540 -12.23 -11.25 -23.69
C PHE A 540 -13.63 -11.38 -23.10
N TYR A 541 -13.99 -12.54 -22.52
CA TYR A 541 -15.29 -12.72 -21.88
C TYR A 541 -15.51 -11.77 -20.69
N THR A 542 -14.45 -11.43 -19.94
CA THR A 542 -14.52 -10.38 -18.91
C THR A 542 -14.92 -9.03 -19.51
N GLY A 543 -14.36 -8.68 -20.67
CA GLY A 543 -14.75 -7.50 -21.45
C GLY A 543 -16.21 -7.52 -21.92
N VAL A 544 -16.69 -8.65 -22.41
CA VAL A 544 -18.11 -8.84 -22.82
C VAL A 544 -19.05 -8.68 -21.60
N ALA A 545 -18.70 -9.25 -20.45
CA ALA A 545 -19.47 -9.11 -19.21
C ALA A 545 -19.54 -7.65 -18.72
N LEU A 546 -18.43 -6.90 -18.77
CA LEU A 546 -18.42 -5.46 -18.45
C LEU A 546 -19.28 -4.66 -19.44
N LEU A 547 -19.11 -4.87 -20.75
CA LEU A 547 -19.89 -4.20 -21.78
C LEU A 547 -21.41 -4.39 -21.57
N TYR A 548 -21.86 -5.62 -21.33
CA TYR A 548 -23.29 -5.89 -21.15
C TYR A 548 -23.83 -5.43 -19.78
N ARG A 549 -23.00 -5.40 -18.72
CA ARG A 549 -23.34 -4.68 -17.47
C ARG A 549 -23.53 -3.17 -17.72
N ALA A 550 -22.72 -2.55 -18.58
CA ALA A 550 -22.84 -1.14 -18.92
C ALA A 550 -24.06 -0.83 -19.83
N LEU A 551 -24.38 -1.70 -20.79
CA LEU A 551 -25.54 -1.61 -21.70
C LEU A 551 -26.89 -1.82 -21.00
N MET A 552 -26.97 -2.73 -20.03
CA MET A 552 -28.21 -3.01 -19.29
C MET A 552 -28.47 -2.03 -18.12
N SER A 553 -27.54 -1.11 -17.86
CA SER A 553 -27.66 -0.11 -16.79
C SER A 553 -28.59 1.06 -17.23
N PRO A 554 -29.39 1.67 -16.33
CA PRO A 554 -29.51 1.42 -14.89
C PRO A 554 -30.45 0.25 -14.56
N VAL A 555 -29.92 -0.73 -13.82
CA VAL A 555 -30.68 -1.91 -13.39
C VAL A 555 -31.52 -1.57 -12.17
N THR A 556 -32.84 -1.48 -12.37
CA THR A 556 -33.82 -1.18 -11.31
C THR A 556 -35.07 -2.06 -11.42
N LYS A 557 -35.86 -2.14 -10.34
CA LYS A 557 -37.17 -2.81 -10.34
C LYS A 557 -38.16 -2.18 -11.36
N ALA A 558 -37.96 -0.91 -11.73
CA ALA A 558 -38.72 -0.24 -12.77
C ALA A 558 -38.25 -0.67 -14.18
N ALA A 559 -36.93 -0.65 -14.44
CA ALA A 559 -36.36 -1.11 -15.70
C ALA A 559 -36.73 -2.57 -16.01
N LYS A 560 -36.68 -3.47 -15.01
CA LYS A 560 -37.09 -4.88 -15.18
C LYS A 560 -38.56 -5.05 -15.62
N ARG A 561 -39.42 -4.04 -15.41
CA ARG A 561 -40.83 -4.01 -15.82
C ARG A 561 -41.10 -3.26 -17.12
N ASP A 562 -40.30 -2.25 -17.47
CA ASP A 562 -40.46 -1.47 -18.72
C ASP A 562 -39.79 -2.18 -19.91
N PRO A 563 -40.55 -2.63 -20.93
CA PRO A 563 -40.00 -3.26 -22.14
C PRO A 563 -39.03 -2.37 -22.94
N ASN A 564 -39.11 -1.05 -22.80
CA ASN A 564 -38.28 -0.10 -23.53
C ASN A 564 -36.96 0.24 -22.82
N SER A 565 -36.78 -0.23 -21.57
CA SER A 565 -35.56 0.00 -20.81
C SER A 565 -34.35 -0.67 -21.47
N SER A 566 -33.16 -0.09 -21.28
CA SER A 566 -31.91 -0.64 -21.80
C SER A 566 -31.65 -2.06 -21.29
N LEU A 567 -32.04 -2.35 -20.05
CA LEU A 567 -32.09 -3.72 -19.50
C LEU A 567 -32.92 -4.65 -20.39
N ARG A 568 -34.22 -4.38 -20.58
CA ARG A 568 -35.12 -5.28 -21.34
C ARG A 568 -34.74 -5.41 -22.81
N ARG A 569 -34.21 -4.36 -23.43
CA ARG A 569 -33.79 -4.37 -24.84
C ARG A 569 -32.53 -5.20 -25.09
N HIS A 570 -31.54 -5.11 -24.19
CA HIS A 570 -30.25 -5.82 -24.37
C HIS A 570 -30.20 -7.22 -23.73
N PHE A 571 -31.14 -7.57 -22.84
CA PHE A 571 -31.07 -8.83 -22.07
C PHE A 571 -30.94 -10.10 -22.92
N ASN A 572 -31.80 -10.28 -23.93
CA ASN A 572 -31.76 -11.44 -24.83
C ASN A 572 -30.54 -11.43 -25.77
N GLU A 573 -29.81 -10.33 -25.87
CA GLU A 573 -28.52 -10.30 -26.55
C GLU A 573 -27.37 -10.62 -25.60
N ALA A 574 -27.40 -10.13 -24.35
CA ALA A 574 -26.45 -10.48 -23.31
C ALA A 574 -26.39 -12.01 -23.07
N ILE A 575 -27.54 -12.70 -23.06
CA ILE A 575 -27.60 -14.18 -23.02
C ILE A 575 -26.82 -14.78 -24.21
N ARG A 576 -27.10 -14.33 -25.43
CA ARG A 576 -26.52 -14.91 -26.66
C ARG A 576 -25.03 -14.63 -26.80
N ALA A 577 -24.59 -13.43 -26.43
CA ALA A 577 -23.19 -13.01 -26.44
C ALA A 577 -22.37 -13.67 -25.32
N PHE A 578 -22.99 -14.07 -24.22
CA PHE A 578 -22.30 -14.72 -23.09
C PHE A 578 -22.46 -16.25 -23.05
N ALA A 579 -23.35 -16.84 -23.84
CA ALA A 579 -23.44 -18.29 -23.97
C ALA A 579 -22.11 -18.97 -24.39
N PRO A 580 -21.29 -18.42 -25.31
CA PRO A 580 -20.00 -19.00 -25.67
C PRO A 580 -19.00 -19.14 -24.51
N PHE A 581 -19.07 -18.29 -23.48
CA PHE A 581 -18.25 -18.45 -22.26
C PHE A 581 -18.48 -19.82 -21.60
N THR A 582 -19.73 -20.33 -21.62
CA THR A 582 -20.04 -21.66 -21.05
C THR A 582 -19.50 -22.82 -21.89
N MET A 583 -19.28 -22.59 -23.20
CA MET A 583 -18.61 -23.56 -24.08
C MET A 583 -17.10 -23.52 -23.88
N PHE A 584 -16.51 -22.32 -23.86
CA PHE A 584 -15.10 -22.08 -23.51
C PHE A 584 -14.71 -22.78 -22.20
N MET A 585 -15.52 -22.63 -21.14
CA MET A 585 -15.30 -23.32 -19.86
C MET A 585 -15.47 -24.85 -19.94
N GLY A 586 -16.28 -25.35 -20.88
CA GLY A 586 -16.37 -26.77 -21.24
C GLY A 586 -15.10 -27.28 -21.92
N ASP A 587 -14.52 -26.48 -22.82
CA ASP A 587 -13.35 -26.81 -23.64
C ASP A 587 -12.02 -26.75 -22.85
N ILE A 588 -11.98 -26.09 -21.68
CA ILE A 588 -10.82 -26.15 -20.78
C ILE A 588 -10.61 -27.60 -20.32
N THR A 589 -9.38 -28.10 -20.48
CA THR A 589 -8.92 -29.40 -19.99
C THR A 589 -8.11 -29.25 -18.68
N PRO A 590 -7.87 -30.32 -17.91
CA PRO A 590 -6.99 -30.27 -16.74
C PRO A 590 -5.58 -29.77 -17.07
N GLU A 591 -5.03 -30.18 -18.21
CA GLU A 591 -3.69 -29.77 -18.66
C GLU A 591 -3.59 -28.26 -18.90
N CYS A 592 -4.68 -27.63 -19.36
CA CYS A 592 -4.76 -26.18 -19.48
C CYS A 592 -4.68 -25.46 -18.12
N LEU A 593 -5.08 -26.12 -17.02
CA LEU A 593 -4.98 -25.55 -15.66
C LEU A 593 -3.54 -25.56 -15.11
N HIS A 594 -2.64 -26.34 -15.69
CA HIS A 594 -1.22 -26.42 -15.30
C HIS A 594 -0.32 -25.41 -16.07
N ALA A 595 -0.91 -24.60 -16.96
CA ALA A 595 -0.22 -23.51 -17.65
C ALA A 595 -0.23 -22.21 -16.82
N PHE A 596 0.55 -21.20 -17.22
CA PHE A 596 0.49 -19.89 -16.57
C PHE A 596 -0.78 -19.11 -16.99
N TRP A 597 -1.65 -18.83 -16.02
CA TRP A 597 -2.84 -17.98 -16.22
C TRP A 597 -2.63 -16.52 -15.82
N GLY A 598 -1.64 -16.23 -14.96
CA GLY A 598 -1.46 -14.95 -14.29
C GLY A 598 -2.55 -14.68 -13.24
N ASN A 599 -2.19 -14.00 -12.14
CA ASN A 599 -3.08 -13.85 -10.99
C ASN A 599 -4.46 -13.20 -11.34
N GLN A 600 -4.51 -12.25 -12.29
CA GLN A 600 -5.75 -11.56 -12.68
C GLN A 600 -6.84 -12.52 -13.22
N ALA A 601 -6.48 -13.67 -13.80
CA ALA A 601 -7.42 -14.65 -14.36
C ALA A 601 -8.43 -15.16 -13.33
N ARG A 602 -8.02 -15.28 -12.06
CA ARG A 602 -8.89 -15.63 -10.92
C ARG A 602 -10.03 -14.64 -10.76
N SER A 603 -9.71 -13.35 -10.74
CA SER A 603 -10.70 -12.29 -10.55
C SER A 603 -11.53 -12.01 -11.80
N GLN A 604 -10.96 -12.20 -13.00
CA GLN A 604 -11.70 -12.30 -14.27
C GLN A 604 -12.77 -13.42 -14.24
N LEU A 605 -12.40 -14.62 -13.81
CA LEU A 605 -13.29 -15.78 -13.72
C LEU A 605 -14.41 -15.57 -12.69
N ILE A 606 -14.09 -14.97 -11.54
CA ILE A 606 -15.09 -14.51 -10.56
C ILE A 606 -16.07 -13.52 -11.20
N LEU A 607 -15.60 -12.54 -11.99
CA LEU A 607 -16.45 -11.55 -12.67
C LEU A 607 -17.39 -12.23 -13.68
N CYS A 608 -16.90 -13.15 -14.49
CA CYS A 608 -17.69 -13.94 -15.44
C CYS A 608 -18.76 -14.80 -14.74
N GLY A 609 -18.41 -15.51 -13.66
CA GLY A 609 -19.37 -16.28 -12.86
C GLY A 609 -20.43 -15.41 -12.18
N ASN A 610 -20.03 -14.27 -11.61
CA ASN A 610 -20.95 -13.26 -11.08
C ASN A 610 -21.88 -12.70 -12.17
N PHE A 611 -21.43 -12.60 -13.43
CA PHE A 611 -22.26 -12.12 -14.54
C PHE A 611 -23.35 -13.13 -14.95
N LEU A 612 -23.09 -14.44 -14.86
CA LEU A 612 -24.14 -15.47 -15.03
C LEU A 612 -25.21 -15.37 -13.94
N ILE A 613 -24.81 -15.22 -12.67
CA ILE A 613 -25.73 -14.96 -11.55
C ILE A 613 -26.53 -13.67 -11.77
N TYR A 614 -25.86 -12.60 -12.21
CA TYR A 614 -26.48 -11.30 -12.52
C TYR A 614 -27.52 -11.43 -13.64
N LEU A 615 -27.24 -12.16 -14.72
CA LEU A 615 -28.24 -12.46 -15.74
C LEU A 615 -29.43 -13.22 -15.14
N PHE A 616 -29.21 -14.33 -14.43
CA PHE A 616 -30.29 -15.11 -13.82
C PHE A 616 -31.19 -14.29 -12.87
N LEU A 617 -30.60 -13.47 -11.99
CA LEU A 617 -31.38 -12.60 -11.08
C LEU A 617 -32.17 -11.51 -11.81
N LEU A 618 -31.66 -11.02 -12.95
CA LEU A 618 -32.30 -9.98 -13.75
C LEU A 618 -33.27 -10.52 -14.81
N ALA A 619 -33.30 -11.83 -15.04
CA ALA A 619 -34.22 -12.51 -15.94
C ALA A 619 -35.69 -12.06 -15.72
N PRO A 620 -36.31 -11.37 -16.69
CA PRO A 620 -37.59 -10.67 -16.52
C PRO A 620 -38.83 -11.52 -16.79
N ASP A 621 -38.71 -12.63 -17.52
CA ASP A 621 -39.79 -13.56 -17.84
C ASP A 621 -39.32 -15.03 -17.77
N PRO A 622 -40.23 -16.02 -17.66
CA PRO A 622 -39.85 -17.40 -17.31
C PRO A 622 -38.96 -18.11 -18.32
N GLU A 623 -39.10 -17.80 -19.61
CA GLU A 623 -38.25 -18.34 -20.67
C GLU A 623 -36.80 -17.86 -20.52
N GLN A 624 -36.62 -16.56 -20.23
CA GLN A 624 -35.32 -15.99 -19.90
C GLN A 624 -34.75 -16.50 -18.57
N VAL A 625 -35.58 -16.83 -17.57
CA VAL A 625 -35.13 -17.51 -16.34
C VAL A 625 -34.58 -18.90 -16.67
N GLN A 626 -35.29 -19.68 -17.49
CA GLN A 626 -34.85 -21.02 -17.88
C GLN A 626 -33.56 -20.99 -18.71
N ALA A 627 -33.45 -20.08 -19.69
CA ALA A 627 -32.26 -19.92 -20.52
C ALA A 627 -31.02 -19.50 -19.71
N THR A 628 -31.17 -18.55 -18.78
CA THR A 628 -30.06 -18.12 -17.91
C THR A 628 -29.66 -19.17 -16.88
N PHE A 629 -30.62 -19.93 -16.34
CA PHE A 629 -30.34 -21.07 -15.47
C PHE A 629 -29.49 -22.13 -16.18
N GLN A 630 -29.82 -22.49 -17.43
CA GLN A 630 -29.05 -23.46 -18.21
C GLN A 630 -27.60 -23.03 -18.49
N LEU A 631 -27.33 -21.72 -18.61
CA LEU A 631 -25.95 -21.21 -18.73
C LEU A 631 -25.19 -21.31 -17.39
N LEU A 632 -25.86 -20.99 -16.28
CA LEU A 632 -25.28 -21.10 -14.94
C LEU A 632 -25.00 -22.56 -14.55
N GLU A 633 -25.89 -23.48 -14.91
CA GLU A 633 -25.79 -24.93 -14.73
C GLU A 633 -24.57 -25.50 -15.48
N ARG A 634 -24.45 -25.27 -16.79
CA ARG A 634 -23.28 -25.71 -17.58
C ARG A 634 -21.94 -25.16 -17.09
N PHE A 635 -21.94 -23.92 -16.58
CA PHE A 635 -20.76 -23.32 -15.96
C PHE A 635 -20.40 -24.01 -14.65
N HIS A 636 -21.39 -24.32 -13.80
CA HIS A 636 -21.21 -25.06 -12.56
C HIS A 636 -20.71 -26.49 -12.81
N ASP A 637 -21.29 -27.22 -13.77
CA ASP A 637 -20.82 -28.55 -14.20
C ASP A 637 -19.35 -28.51 -14.65
N SER A 638 -18.99 -27.47 -15.41
CA SER A 638 -17.60 -27.26 -15.86
C SER A 638 -16.67 -26.94 -14.70
N LEU A 639 -17.09 -26.11 -13.74
CA LEU A 639 -16.31 -25.83 -12.53
C LEU A 639 -16.14 -27.08 -11.65
N GLN A 640 -17.17 -27.92 -11.48
CA GLN A 640 -17.07 -29.18 -10.75
C GLN A 640 -16.06 -30.13 -11.43
N ARG A 641 -16.23 -30.36 -12.74
CA ARG A 641 -15.33 -31.19 -13.56
C ARG A 641 -13.88 -30.74 -13.47
N LEU A 642 -13.62 -29.43 -13.59
CA LEU A 642 -12.27 -28.86 -13.51
C LEU A 642 -11.70 -28.94 -12.09
N SER A 643 -12.50 -28.62 -11.06
CA SER A 643 -12.04 -28.63 -9.67
C SER A 643 -11.79 -30.04 -9.13
N ALA A 644 -12.44 -31.06 -9.69
CA ALA A 644 -12.19 -32.47 -9.39
C ALA A 644 -10.90 -33.02 -10.05
N ALA A 645 -10.32 -32.29 -11.02
CA ALA A 645 -9.08 -32.65 -11.72
C ALA A 645 -7.92 -31.66 -11.50
N ALA A 646 -8.15 -30.58 -10.75
CA ALA A 646 -7.15 -29.57 -10.46
C ALA A 646 -6.17 -30.04 -9.36
N ASP A 647 -4.89 -29.69 -9.51
CA ASP A 647 -3.90 -29.86 -8.45
C ASP A 647 -3.97 -28.73 -7.40
N GLU A 648 -3.09 -28.83 -6.40
CA GLU A 648 -2.91 -27.87 -5.30
C GLU A 648 -2.68 -26.41 -5.76
N VAL A 649 -2.08 -26.19 -6.92
CA VAL A 649 -1.81 -24.88 -7.51
C VAL A 649 -3.00 -24.43 -8.37
N SER A 650 -3.42 -25.28 -9.31
CA SER A 650 -4.53 -25.03 -10.23
C SER A 650 -5.86 -24.72 -9.51
N ILE A 651 -6.10 -25.31 -8.34
CA ILE A 651 -7.33 -25.07 -7.56
C ILE A 651 -7.42 -23.63 -7.02
N HIS A 652 -6.32 -22.87 -6.93
CA HIS A 652 -6.33 -21.46 -6.51
C HIS A 652 -7.05 -20.52 -7.51
N LEU A 653 -7.11 -20.92 -8.78
CA LEU A 653 -7.87 -20.26 -9.85
C LEU A 653 -9.38 -20.52 -9.71
N LEU A 654 -9.77 -21.76 -9.44
CA LEU A 654 -11.15 -22.24 -9.49
C LEU A 654 -11.92 -22.07 -8.18
N ARG A 655 -11.28 -22.35 -7.04
CA ARG A 655 -11.91 -22.33 -5.69
C ARG A 655 -12.70 -21.04 -5.39
N PRO A 656 -12.22 -19.82 -5.72
CA PRO A 656 -12.93 -18.60 -5.37
C PRO A 656 -14.23 -18.39 -6.15
N VAL A 657 -14.31 -18.87 -7.40
CA VAL A 657 -15.55 -18.80 -8.19
C VAL A 657 -16.48 -19.95 -7.82
N ALA A 658 -15.97 -21.18 -7.65
CA ALA A 658 -16.75 -22.33 -7.23
C ALA A 658 -17.52 -22.03 -5.93
N LEU A 659 -16.84 -21.58 -4.87
CA LEU A 659 -17.48 -21.22 -3.60
C LEU A 659 -18.59 -20.16 -3.74
N ARG A 660 -18.51 -19.25 -4.73
CA ARG A 660 -19.55 -18.24 -4.99
C ARG A 660 -20.76 -18.83 -5.71
N ILE A 661 -20.54 -19.69 -6.71
CA ILE A 661 -21.60 -20.40 -7.44
C ILE A 661 -22.31 -21.38 -6.49
N ASP A 662 -21.56 -22.17 -5.73
CA ASP A 662 -22.06 -23.18 -4.78
C ASP A 662 -22.87 -22.54 -3.65
N SER A 663 -22.38 -21.40 -3.11
CA SER A 663 -23.14 -20.60 -2.14
C SER A 663 -24.41 -20.01 -2.76
N PHE A 664 -24.35 -19.49 -3.99
CA PHE A 664 -25.53 -18.94 -4.68
C PHE A 664 -26.64 -19.98 -4.86
N PHE A 665 -26.31 -21.17 -5.39
CA PHE A 665 -27.30 -22.26 -5.54
C PHE A 665 -27.88 -22.68 -4.20
N SER A 666 -27.04 -22.78 -3.16
CA SER A 666 -27.47 -23.17 -1.82
C SER A 666 -28.39 -22.13 -1.17
N GLN A 667 -28.09 -20.83 -1.29
CA GLN A 667 -28.95 -19.74 -0.83
C GLN A 667 -30.28 -19.70 -1.60
N ALA A 668 -30.24 -19.82 -2.94
CA ALA A 668 -31.44 -19.86 -3.76
C ALA A 668 -32.34 -21.05 -3.39
N ALA A 669 -31.76 -22.24 -3.19
CA ALA A 669 -32.49 -23.41 -2.73
C ALA A 669 -33.04 -23.26 -1.30
N GLN A 670 -32.38 -22.51 -0.40
CA GLN A 670 -32.97 -22.17 0.90
C GLN A 670 -34.16 -21.22 0.75
N ILE A 671 -33.98 -20.08 0.06
CA ILE A 671 -35.02 -19.06 -0.14
C ILE A 671 -36.27 -19.65 -0.81
N MET A 672 -36.12 -20.57 -1.78
CA MET A 672 -37.25 -21.26 -2.40
C MET A 672 -37.98 -22.24 -1.47
N ARG A 673 -37.34 -22.73 -0.39
CA ARG A 673 -37.94 -23.64 0.60
C ARG A 673 -38.54 -22.91 1.81
N THR A 674 -37.98 -21.78 2.22
CA THR A 674 -38.36 -21.08 3.46
C THR A 674 -39.00 -19.70 3.24
N GLY A 675 -38.99 -19.18 2.01
CA GLY A 675 -39.38 -17.81 1.71
C GLY A 675 -38.30 -16.79 2.07
N ALA A 676 -38.39 -15.59 1.48
CA ALA A 676 -37.38 -14.54 1.56
C ALA A 676 -37.29 -13.80 2.92
N ALA A 677 -38.08 -14.20 3.92
CA ALA A 677 -38.10 -13.62 5.26
C ALA A 677 -37.47 -14.53 6.33
N ALA A 678 -36.98 -15.72 5.96
CA ALA A 678 -36.31 -16.62 6.89
C ALA A 678 -34.83 -16.22 7.07
N PRO A 679 -34.24 -16.34 8.27
CA PRO A 679 -32.82 -16.11 8.47
C PRO A 679 -31.98 -17.11 7.67
N ILE A 680 -31.03 -16.60 6.89
CA ILE A 680 -30.10 -17.42 6.09
C ILE A 680 -29.31 -18.32 7.04
N SER A 681 -29.34 -19.62 6.80
CA SER A 681 -28.65 -20.60 7.64
C SER A 681 -27.23 -20.85 7.12
N PRO A 682 -26.27 -21.24 7.97
CA PRO A 682 -24.97 -21.69 7.51
C PRO A 682 -25.07 -22.81 6.47
N ILE A 683 -24.52 -22.54 5.29
CA ILE A 683 -24.38 -23.53 4.21
C ILE A 683 -23.15 -24.38 4.53
N PRO A 684 -23.28 -25.71 4.64
CA PRO A 684 -22.11 -26.57 4.79
C PRO A 684 -21.15 -26.38 3.61
N SER A 685 -19.88 -26.13 3.88
CA SER A 685 -18.86 -26.01 2.84
C SER A 685 -18.80 -27.28 1.99
N PRO A 686 -18.75 -27.18 0.65
CA PRO A 686 -18.57 -28.36 -0.21
C PRO A 686 -17.25 -29.08 0.14
N HIS A 687 -17.33 -30.40 0.25
CA HIS A 687 -16.19 -31.26 0.62
C HIS A 687 -15.19 -31.40 -0.55
N TYR A 688 -14.28 -30.44 -0.67
CA TYR A 688 -13.05 -30.61 -1.45
C TYR A 688 -12.02 -31.35 -0.58
N GLU A 689 -11.89 -32.66 -0.79
CA GLU A 689 -10.96 -33.51 -0.03
C GLU A 689 -9.50 -33.27 -0.44
N PHE A 690 -8.80 -32.43 0.33
CA PHE A 690 -7.34 -32.38 0.30
C PHE A 690 -6.76 -33.60 1.04
N HIS A 691 -6.00 -34.45 0.34
CA HIS A 691 -5.15 -35.45 0.98
C HIS A 691 -3.81 -34.81 1.39
N PRO A 692 -3.52 -34.66 2.70
CA PRO A 692 -2.22 -34.14 3.14
C PRO A 692 -1.13 -35.20 2.94
N ILE A 693 -0.11 -34.87 2.16
CA ILE A 693 1.05 -35.76 2.00
C ILE A 693 1.93 -35.68 3.26
N GLY A 694 2.01 -36.79 4.01
CA GLY A 694 3.30 -37.15 4.61
C GLY A 694 3.50 -37.05 6.12
N ARG A 695 2.47 -37.08 6.97
CA ARG A 695 2.60 -37.70 8.31
C ARG A 695 1.25 -38.14 8.90
N SER A 696 1.21 -39.36 9.41
CA SER A 696 0.00 -39.99 9.94
C SER A 696 -0.29 -39.60 11.38
N VAL A 697 -1.54 -39.22 11.68
CA VAL A 697 -2.36 -39.78 12.78
C VAL A 697 -3.84 -39.39 12.57
N ASN A 698 -4.72 -40.35 12.84
CA ASN A 698 -6.19 -40.35 12.82
C ASN A 698 -6.95 -39.02 12.63
N GLN A 699 -7.79 -38.97 11.59
CA GLN A 699 -8.89 -37.99 11.45
C GLN A 699 -10.03 -38.26 12.44
N SER A 700 -10.66 -37.21 12.97
CA SER A 700 -12.04 -37.27 13.47
C SER A 700 -12.76 -35.91 13.41
N GLN A 701 -13.60 -35.75 12.37
CA GLN A 701 -14.75 -34.84 12.27
C GLN A 701 -14.53 -33.32 12.41
N CYS A 702 -14.57 -32.63 11.27
CA CYS A 702 -14.83 -31.19 11.19
C CYS A 702 -16.32 -30.91 10.87
N VAL A 703 -16.84 -29.75 11.25
CA VAL A 703 -18.19 -29.27 10.88
C VAL A 703 -18.12 -27.78 10.49
N PRO A 704 -18.72 -27.32 9.37
CA PRO A 704 -18.61 -25.93 8.91
C PRO A 704 -19.72 -25.02 9.47
N SER A 705 -19.44 -23.72 9.59
CA SER A 705 -20.47 -22.69 9.84
C SER A 705 -20.09 -21.34 9.23
N ASN A 706 -21.09 -20.47 9.00
CA ASN A 706 -20.99 -19.20 8.28
C ASN A 706 -21.52 -18.06 9.14
N ILE A 707 -21.20 -16.81 8.78
CA ILE A 707 -21.83 -15.60 9.32
C ILE A 707 -22.27 -14.70 8.16
N PHE A 708 -23.45 -14.08 8.27
CA PHE A 708 -23.88 -12.96 7.43
C PHE A 708 -24.58 -11.90 8.30
N PHE A 709 -24.40 -10.63 7.94
CA PHE A 709 -25.03 -9.48 8.62
C PHE A 709 -26.37 -9.10 7.94
N PRO A 710 -27.36 -8.59 8.68
CA PRO A 710 -28.61 -8.06 8.11
C PRO A 710 -28.45 -6.63 7.55
N ALA A 711 -29.36 -6.23 6.67
CA ALA A 711 -29.43 -4.89 6.08
C ALA A 711 -30.77 -4.19 6.40
N PHE A 712 -30.80 -2.85 6.26
CA PHE A 712 -31.93 -1.99 6.61
C PHE A 712 -33.07 -1.95 5.58
N GLY A 713 -34.27 -1.57 6.03
CA GLY A 713 -35.43 -1.22 5.20
C GLY A 713 -36.64 -0.81 6.06
N ASP A 714 -37.23 0.36 5.75
CA ASP A 714 -38.18 1.09 6.62
C ASP A 714 -39.67 0.99 6.21
N ASP A 715 -40.50 1.68 7.01
CA ASP A 715 -41.87 2.19 6.78
C ASP A 715 -43.10 1.32 7.13
N ALA A 716 -44.23 2.03 7.37
CA ALA A 716 -45.35 1.61 8.23
C ALA A 716 -46.75 1.95 7.63
N ILE A 717 -47.85 1.60 8.33
CA ILE A 717 -49.13 2.36 8.52
C ILE A 717 -50.28 1.48 9.12
N ASP A 718 -51.22 2.12 9.83
CA ASP A 718 -52.40 1.59 10.60
C ASP A 718 -53.74 2.03 9.88
N PRO A 719 -55.02 1.92 10.36
CA PRO A 719 -55.50 1.54 11.71
C PRO A 719 -56.81 0.72 11.89
N MET A 720 -56.94 0.20 13.12
CA MET A 720 -58.17 -0.01 13.95
C MET A 720 -59.49 -0.56 13.37
N ASN A 721 -60.03 -1.60 14.03
CA ASN A 721 -61.21 -1.43 14.91
C ASN A 721 -61.41 -2.57 15.95
N SER A 722 -62.41 -2.44 16.83
CA SER A 722 -62.63 -3.26 18.06
C SER A 722 -64.15 -3.40 18.38
N PRO A 723 -64.68 -3.85 19.56
CA PRO A 723 -64.09 -4.44 20.80
C PRO A 723 -64.90 -5.62 21.44
N SER A 724 -64.65 -5.91 22.73
CA SER A 724 -65.52 -6.60 23.74
C SER A 724 -65.45 -8.16 23.80
N VAL A 725 -65.64 -8.90 24.92
CA VAL A 725 -65.88 -8.66 26.39
C VAL A 725 -65.76 -10.05 27.10
N THR A 726 -65.40 -10.34 28.37
CA THR A 726 -65.15 -9.65 29.68
C THR A 726 -64.18 -10.50 30.57
N GLY A 727 -63.73 -10.00 31.73
CA GLY A 727 -63.32 -10.82 32.91
C GLY A 727 -61.91 -10.54 33.48
N LEU A 728 -61.69 -9.55 34.36
CA LEU A 728 -61.83 -9.59 35.84
C LEU A 728 -60.91 -10.63 36.52
N LYS A 729 -59.94 -10.31 37.40
CA LYS A 729 -59.61 -9.10 38.24
C LYS A 729 -58.08 -9.05 38.51
N TYR A 730 -57.42 -8.04 39.09
CA TYR A 730 -57.39 -6.55 39.11
C TYR A 730 -55.97 -6.23 39.73
N LYS A 731 -55.05 -5.38 39.24
CA LYS A 731 -55.06 -3.95 38.82
C LYS A 731 -55.39 -2.95 39.94
N PRO A 732 -54.93 -1.67 39.86
CA PRO A 732 -53.65 -1.13 39.35
C PRO A 732 -53.15 0.09 40.21
N LEU A 733 -52.19 0.86 39.67
CA LEU A 733 -52.19 2.35 39.53
C LEU A 733 -51.09 2.64 38.46
N SER A 734 -51.34 3.06 37.22
CA SER A 734 -51.97 4.30 36.70
C SER A 734 -51.04 5.53 36.77
N TYR A 735 -50.90 6.38 35.75
CA TYR A 735 -51.51 6.38 34.40
C TYR A 735 -50.64 7.19 33.41
N ALA A 736 -51.01 7.15 32.13
CA ALA A 736 -50.62 8.10 31.08
C ALA A 736 -51.28 9.51 31.34
N PRO A 737 -51.21 10.56 30.48
CA PRO A 737 -50.87 10.55 29.04
C PRO A 737 -50.17 11.85 28.54
N GLU A 738 -50.52 12.28 27.31
CA GLU A 738 -50.55 13.65 26.79
C GLU A 738 -49.25 14.31 26.24
N LEU A 739 -49.19 14.29 24.90
CA LEU A 739 -48.64 15.39 24.09
C LEU A 739 -49.56 16.63 24.17
N GLN A 740 -49.03 17.77 23.71
CA GLN A 740 -49.68 19.09 23.59
C GLN A 740 -49.94 19.84 24.90
N TYR A 741 -49.09 20.83 25.17
CA TYR A 741 -49.60 22.15 25.51
C TYR A 741 -48.83 23.24 24.76
N TRP A 742 -49.55 24.24 24.28
CA TRP A 742 -49.02 25.39 23.53
C TRP A 742 -48.67 26.52 24.51
N GLU A 743 -47.76 27.41 24.11
CA GLU A 743 -47.44 28.74 24.69
C GLU A 743 -48.00 29.13 26.07
N SER A 744 -47.10 29.42 27.02
CA SER A 744 -47.19 30.67 27.77
C SER A 744 -45.84 31.12 28.38
N ASN A 745 -45.43 32.34 28.01
CA ASN A 745 -44.71 33.36 28.81
C ASN A 745 -43.51 32.98 29.72
N THR A 746 -42.34 33.64 29.63
CA THR A 746 -41.84 34.61 28.63
C THR A 746 -40.31 34.74 28.71
N ARG A 747 -39.72 35.29 27.65
CA ARG A 747 -38.30 35.69 27.46
C ARG A 747 -37.53 36.18 28.69
N SER A 748 -36.19 36.07 28.55
CA SER A 748 -35.12 36.87 29.19
C SER A 748 -34.78 36.49 30.65
N SER A 749 -33.54 36.62 31.13
CA SER A 749 -32.22 36.81 30.46
C SER A 749 -31.09 36.63 31.49
N LEU A 750 -29.86 36.39 31.01
CA LEU A 750 -28.62 36.37 31.81
C LEU A 750 -28.59 35.24 32.87
N GLY A 751 -27.45 34.81 33.41
CA GLY A 751 -26.08 35.22 33.13
C GLY A 751 -25.27 35.31 34.43
N ILE A 752 -24.60 34.21 34.79
CA ILE A 752 -23.45 34.12 35.72
C ILE A 752 -23.68 34.69 37.15
N GLN A 753 -23.73 33.81 38.17
CA GLN A 753 -22.73 33.87 39.27
C GLN A 753 -22.75 32.68 40.25
N LYS A 754 -21.64 32.55 40.98
CA LYS A 754 -21.31 31.52 42.00
C LYS A 754 -22.00 31.81 43.34
N ILE A 755 -22.07 30.80 44.23
CA ILE A 755 -21.68 30.84 45.67
C ILE A 755 -21.96 29.44 46.26
N THR A 756 -20.98 28.54 46.39
CA THR A 756 -19.96 28.40 47.48
C THR A 756 -20.51 28.12 48.89
N ARG A 757 -20.43 26.84 49.30
CA ARG A 757 -20.20 26.31 50.66
C ARG A 757 -19.63 24.89 50.50
N SER A 758 -18.78 24.34 51.36
CA SER A 758 -17.77 24.91 52.26
C SER A 758 -16.88 23.74 52.70
N ALA A 759 -15.57 23.82 52.52
CA ALA A 759 -14.70 22.67 52.75
C ALA A 759 -14.68 22.20 54.22
N LYS A 760 -14.63 20.88 54.41
CA LYS A 760 -13.97 20.22 55.53
C LYS A 760 -12.98 19.23 54.93
N MET A 761 -11.73 19.26 55.39
CA MET A 761 -10.72 18.30 54.96
C MET A 761 -11.04 16.92 55.55
N GLY A 762 -11.11 15.91 54.68
CA GLY A 762 -11.19 14.49 54.98
C GLY A 762 -10.47 13.75 53.85
N SER A 763 -9.67 12.74 54.19
CA SER A 763 -8.86 11.98 53.22
C SER A 763 -9.66 10.82 52.65
N ASP A 764 -10.73 11.12 51.92
CA ASP A 764 -11.69 10.11 51.49
C ASP A 764 -11.22 9.45 50.19
N SER A 765 -10.83 8.18 50.30
CA SER A 765 -10.67 7.28 49.16
C SER A 765 -12.01 7.08 48.45
N ILE A 766 -12.01 7.07 47.12
CA ILE A 766 -13.14 6.56 46.32
C ILE A 766 -13.50 5.16 46.85
N ALA A 767 -14.77 4.92 47.18
CA ALA A 767 -15.20 3.63 47.68
C ALA A 767 -15.05 2.57 46.59
N GLU A 768 -14.56 1.37 46.96
CA GLU A 768 -14.28 0.30 46.00
C GLU A 768 -15.52 -0.20 45.24
N GLN A 769 -16.72 0.17 45.71
CA GLN A 769 -18.01 -0.16 45.09
C GLN A 769 -18.42 0.81 43.96
N ASP A 770 -17.77 1.98 43.83
CA ASP A 770 -18.07 3.00 42.80
C ASP A 770 -17.11 2.92 41.59
N LEU A 771 -16.23 1.93 41.53
CA LEU A 771 -15.26 1.75 40.43
C LEU A 771 -15.84 0.89 39.30
N ALA A 772 -15.76 1.40 38.06
CA ALA A 772 -16.17 0.67 36.86
C ALA A 772 -15.27 -0.53 36.49
N ILE A 773 -14.15 -0.72 37.19
CA ILE A 773 -13.21 -1.83 37.00
C ILE A 773 -13.15 -2.62 38.33
N PRO A 774 -13.46 -3.93 38.35
CA PRO A 774 -13.49 -4.72 39.58
C PRO A 774 -12.18 -4.73 40.35
N VAL A 775 -12.25 -4.67 41.68
CA VAL A 775 -11.11 -4.87 42.59
C VAL A 775 -11.15 -6.29 43.15
N ILE A 776 -10.07 -7.05 42.97
CA ILE A 776 -9.95 -8.46 43.34
C ILE A 776 -8.80 -8.60 44.35
N ASP A 777 -9.11 -9.09 45.55
CA ASP A 777 -8.10 -9.57 46.49
C ASP A 777 -7.56 -10.93 46.02
N PHE A 778 -6.26 -10.98 45.75
CA PHE A 778 -5.55 -12.15 45.24
C PHE A 778 -4.83 -12.95 46.33
N ALA A 779 -4.85 -12.49 47.59
CA ALA A 779 -4.25 -13.24 48.70
C ALA A 779 -4.79 -14.69 48.83
N PRO A 780 -6.10 -14.98 48.66
CA PRO A 780 -6.61 -16.34 48.79
C PRO A 780 -6.09 -17.30 47.70
N MET A 781 -5.77 -16.81 46.50
CA MET A 781 -5.18 -17.63 45.41
C MET A 781 -3.86 -18.31 45.84
N ARG A 782 -3.17 -17.68 46.80
CA ARG A 782 -1.86 -18.07 47.32
C ARG A 782 -1.95 -18.85 48.64
N SER A 783 -3.15 -19.17 49.14
CA SER A 783 -3.32 -19.96 50.39
C SER A 783 -3.00 -21.45 50.22
N GLY A 784 -3.05 -21.95 48.98
CA GLY A 784 -2.94 -23.37 48.66
C GLY A 784 -4.26 -24.16 48.78
N ASN A 785 -5.34 -23.52 49.24
CA ASN A 785 -6.68 -24.12 49.28
C ASN A 785 -7.34 -24.10 47.88
N PRO A 786 -7.81 -25.25 47.34
CA PRO A 786 -8.52 -25.29 46.06
C PRO A 786 -9.82 -24.47 46.05
N GLU A 787 -10.53 -24.35 47.17
CA GLU A 787 -11.78 -23.58 47.24
C GLU A 787 -11.52 -22.07 47.14
N ASP A 788 -10.48 -21.57 47.82
CA ASP A 788 -10.04 -20.17 47.71
C ASP A 788 -9.59 -19.85 46.27
N ALA A 789 -8.81 -20.74 45.65
CA ALA A 789 -8.35 -20.59 44.27
C ALA A 789 -9.51 -20.59 43.27
N ALA A 790 -10.53 -21.44 43.46
CA ALA A 790 -11.74 -21.45 42.65
C ALA A 790 -12.61 -20.18 42.85
N ALA A 791 -12.65 -19.64 44.07
CA ALA A 791 -13.37 -18.40 44.37
C ALA A 791 -12.69 -17.16 43.77
N VAL A 792 -11.35 -17.10 43.77
CA VAL A 792 -10.60 -16.02 43.11
C VAL A 792 -10.64 -16.17 41.58
N GLY A 793 -10.37 -17.37 41.06
CA GLY A 793 -10.37 -17.65 39.62
C GLY A 793 -11.69 -17.26 38.94
N ARG A 794 -12.84 -17.53 39.59
CA ARG A 794 -14.15 -17.09 39.10
C ARG A 794 -14.27 -15.58 38.96
N LYS A 795 -13.86 -14.81 39.98
CA LYS A 795 -13.89 -13.32 39.94
C LYS A 795 -12.97 -12.77 38.86
N VAL A 796 -11.81 -13.39 38.68
CA VAL A 796 -10.82 -13.02 37.64
C VAL A 796 -11.42 -13.26 36.25
N TYR A 797 -12.02 -14.43 36.03
CA TYR A 797 -12.74 -14.75 34.79
C TYR A 797 -13.92 -13.81 34.53
N GLU A 798 -14.76 -13.53 35.53
CA GLU A 798 -15.90 -12.59 35.43
C GLU A 798 -15.43 -11.19 35.02
N ALA A 799 -14.43 -10.62 35.72
CA ALA A 799 -13.89 -9.30 35.38
C ALA A 799 -13.27 -9.25 33.96
N PHE A 800 -12.57 -10.30 33.54
CA PHE A 800 -11.95 -10.37 32.22
C PHE A 800 -12.95 -10.68 31.08
N ARG A 801 -14.10 -11.30 31.37
CA ARG A 801 -15.21 -11.51 30.43
C ARG A 801 -16.10 -10.27 30.28
N ASP A 802 -16.35 -9.56 31.38
CA ASP A 802 -17.37 -8.49 31.44
C ASP A 802 -16.77 -7.07 31.40
N VAL A 803 -15.45 -6.92 31.59
CA VAL A 803 -14.75 -5.62 31.47
C VAL A 803 -13.42 -5.73 30.71
N GLY A 804 -12.76 -6.89 30.77
CA GLY A 804 -11.41 -7.09 30.19
C GLY A 804 -10.26 -6.55 31.05
N PHE A 805 -10.60 -5.89 32.17
CA PHE A 805 -9.69 -5.24 33.12
C PHE A 805 -10.06 -5.62 34.56
N ALA A 806 -9.07 -5.70 35.45
CA ALA A 806 -9.25 -5.84 36.89
C ALA A 806 -8.13 -5.12 37.67
N TYR A 807 -8.43 -4.62 38.86
CA TYR A 807 -7.41 -4.28 39.86
C TYR A 807 -7.10 -5.50 40.71
N ILE A 808 -5.85 -5.97 40.69
CA ILE A 808 -5.41 -7.11 41.49
C ILE A 808 -4.66 -6.61 42.72
N LYS A 809 -5.23 -6.80 43.91
CA LYS A 809 -4.65 -6.48 45.22
C LYS A 809 -3.99 -7.68 45.87
N ASN A 810 -3.03 -7.44 46.76
CA ASN A 810 -2.31 -8.48 47.53
C ASN A 810 -1.64 -9.56 46.66
N HIS A 811 -1.35 -9.22 45.39
CA HIS A 811 -0.79 -10.07 44.34
C HIS A 811 0.49 -10.81 44.76
N GLY A 812 1.28 -10.23 45.67
CA GLY A 812 2.40 -10.91 46.35
C GLY A 812 3.78 -10.39 46.00
N ILE A 813 3.87 -9.47 45.04
CA ILE A 813 5.09 -8.66 44.84
C ILE A 813 5.16 -7.63 45.98
N PRO A 814 6.26 -7.52 46.73
CA PRO A 814 6.40 -6.53 47.79
C PRO A 814 6.30 -5.09 47.25
N GLN A 815 5.56 -4.21 47.94
CA GLN A 815 5.41 -2.80 47.53
C GLN A 815 6.77 -2.10 47.40
N GLU A 816 7.72 -2.41 48.28
CA GLU A 816 9.12 -1.93 48.20
C GLU A 816 9.80 -2.25 46.85
N THR A 817 9.48 -3.39 46.21
CA THR A 817 10.03 -3.77 44.90
C THR A 817 9.36 -2.99 43.77
N VAL A 818 8.08 -2.64 43.90
CA VAL A 818 7.37 -1.76 42.96
C VAL A 818 7.89 -0.33 43.09
N ASP A 819 8.05 0.16 44.32
CA ASP A 819 8.57 1.50 44.62
C ASP A 819 10.03 1.65 44.17
N GLU A 820 10.87 0.62 44.31
CA GLU A 820 12.23 0.61 43.78
C GLU A 820 12.24 0.62 42.24
N ALA A 821 11.34 -0.11 41.57
CA ALA A 821 11.21 -0.09 40.11
C ALA A 821 10.82 1.31 39.57
N PHE A 822 9.90 2.00 40.25
CA PHE A 822 9.58 3.39 39.93
C PHE A 822 10.76 4.34 40.19
N GLN A 823 11.54 4.13 41.26
CA GLN A 823 12.76 4.90 41.51
C GLN A 823 13.82 4.68 40.43
N TRP A 824 14.02 3.44 39.96
CA TRP A 824 14.96 3.14 38.86
C TRP A 824 14.49 3.73 37.52
N SER A 825 13.19 3.65 37.23
CA SER A 825 12.58 4.32 36.06
C SER A 825 12.81 5.84 36.10
N ALA A 826 12.52 6.49 37.24
CA ALA A 826 12.74 7.92 37.41
C ALA A 826 14.23 8.32 37.32
N LYS A 827 15.15 7.53 37.90
CA LYS A 827 16.61 7.74 37.75
C LYS A 827 17.02 7.66 36.27
N PHE A 828 16.56 6.63 35.56
CA PHE A 828 16.88 6.42 34.14
C PHE A 828 16.41 7.59 33.28
N PHE A 829 15.13 7.98 33.36
CA PHE A 829 14.60 9.05 32.50
C PHE A 829 15.16 10.44 32.83
N ALA A 830 15.64 10.65 34.06
CA ALA A 830 16.36 11.85 34.48
C ALA A 830 17.82 11.93 33.98
N LEU A 831 18.38 10.88 33.37
CA LEU A 831 19.70 10.93 32.76
C LEU A 831 19.76 11.93 31.58
N PRO A 832 20.92 12.53 31.29
CA PRO A 832 21.10 13.35 30.10
C PRO A 832 20.74 12.58 28.82
N GLN A 833 20.14 13.26 27.85
CA GLN A 833 19.68 12.64 26.59
C GLN A 833 20.79 11.80 25.90
N ALA A 834 22.01 12.34 25.81
CA ALA A 834 23.17 11.67 25.22
C ALA A 834 23.71 10.46 26.03
N VAL A 835 23.21 10.24 27.25
CA VAL A 835 23.42 8.99 28.01
C VAL A 835 22.31 8.00 27.69
N LYS A 836 21.03 8.43 27.67
CA LYS A 836 19.89 7.56 27.31
C LYS A 836 20.01 7.00 25.88
N ASP A 837 20.45 7.82 24.92
CA ASP A 837 20.73 7.39 23.54
C ASP A 837 21.93 6.42 23.41
N LYS A 838 22.68 6.09 24.49
CA LYS A 838 23.69 4.99 24.48
C LYS A 838 23.07 3.60 24.41
N ALA A 839 21.79 3.47 24.79
CA ALA A 839 21.04 2.22 24.75
C ALA A 839 19.84 2.34 23.78
N PRO A 840 20.05 2.64 22.48
CA PRO A 840 18.99 3.05 21.57
C PRO A 840 18.03 1.90 21.25
N HIS A 841 16.74 2.23 21.08
CA HIS A 841 15.80 1.32 20.43
C HIS A 841 16.13 1.18 18.94
N PRO A 842 16.23 -0.05 18.38
CA PRO A 842 16.48 -0.28 16.96
C PRO A 842 15.35 0.26 16.06
N PRO A 843 15.63 0.53 14.76
CA PRO A 843 14.60 0.93 13.81
C PRO A 843 13.70 -0.24 13.37
N TYR A 844 14.11 -1.50 13.60
CA TYR A 844 13.36 -2.68 13.21
C TYR A 844 12.36 -3.07 14.30
N GLY A 845 11.05 -2.91 14.05
CA GLY A 845 9.99 -3.07 15.05
C GLY A 845 9.91 -4.43 15.75
N TRP A 846 10.53 -5.48 15.21
CA TRP A 846 10.61 -6.80 15.84
C TRP A 846 11.71 -6.91 16.92
N TRP A 847 12.73 -6.05 16.93
CA TRP A 847 13.75 -6.00 18.00
C TRP A 847 13.34 -4.97 19.07
N HIS A 848 12.34 -5.35 19.86
CA HIS A 848 11.65 -4.44 20.78
C HIS A 848 12.37 -4.29 22.14
N ARG A 849 13.50 -3.56 22.14
CA ARG A 849 14.45 -3.40 23.27
C ARG A 849 15.11 -2.03 23.24
N GLY A 850 15.50 -1.48 24.39
CA GLY A 850 16.24 -0.21 24.48
C GLY A 850 15.36 1.03 24.66
N TYR A 851 15.94 2.21 24.44
CA TYR A 851 15.37 3.54 24.72
C TYR A 851 14.76 4.21 23.49
N SER A 852 13.51 4.67 23.60
CA SER A 852 12.88 5.54 22.59
C SER A 852 12.51 6.91 23.17
N GLY A 853 12.95 7.96 22.48
CA GLY A 853 12.76 9.36 22.89
C GLY A 853 11.41 9.94 22.49
N VAL A 854 11.07 11.09 23.09
CA VAL A 854 9.76 11.75 22.92
C VAL A 854 9.44 12.02 21.45
N GLY A 855 8.30 11.51 20.99
CA GLY A 855 7.82 11.66 19.62
C GLY A 855 8.49 10.73 18.58
N ARG A 856 9.35 9.79 18.97
CA ARG A 856 9.85 8.72 18.08
C ARG A 856 8.83 7.60 17.87
N GLU A 857 7.97 7.35 18.86
CA GLU A 857 6.91 6.33 18.80
C GLU A 857 5.52 6.94 18.55
N LYS A 858 4.64 6.17 17.91
CA LYS A 858 3.19 6.34 18.01
C LYS A 858 2.50 4.98 18.01
N VAL A 859 1.57 4.76 18.94
CA VAL A 859 0.67 3.59 18.86
C VAL A 859 -0.47 3.88 17.87
N VAL A 860 -0.72 2.91 16.98
CA VAL A 860 -1.84 2.89 16.04
C VAL A 860 -2.54 1.54 16.20
N GLN A 861 -3.87 1.51 16.10
CA GLN A 861 -4.68 0.30 16.35
C GLN A 861 -5.56 -0.02 15.15
N MET A 862 -5.47 -1.26 14.63
CA MET A 862 -6.35 -1.81 13.59
C MET A 862 -6.46 -0.97 12.30
N VAL A 863 -5.46 -0.14 12.03
CA VAL A 863 -5.27 0.59 10.77
C VAL A 863 -4.00 0.04 10.14
N PHE A 864 -4.12 -0.44 8.90
CA PHE A 864 -3.04 -1.13 8.17
C PHE A 864 -2.70 -0.43 6.85
N ASP A 865 -3.35 0.69 6.52
CA ASP A 865 -3.07 1.52 5.35
C ASP A 865 -2.18 2.72 5.70
N GLU A 866 -1.17 2.97 4.86
CA GLU A 866 -0.17 4.02 5.07
C GLU A 866 -0.78 5.41 5.16
N GLN A 867 -1.89 5.67 4.45
CA GLN A 867 -2.54 6.97 4.43
C GLN A 867 -3.18 7.32 5.78
N SER A 868 -3.96 6.40 6.37
CA SER A 868 -4.58 6.61 7.68
C SER A 868 -3.56 6.53 8.81
N ILE A 869 -2.51 5.69 8.68
CA ILE A 869 -1.33 5.73 9.57
C ILE A 869 -0.67 7.12 9.49
N GLY A 870 -0.51 7.70 8.30
CA GLY A 870 0.05 9.03 8.07
C GLY A 870 -0.81 10.17 8.63
N GLU A 871 -2.14 10.10 8.48
CA GLU A 871 -3.09 11.02 9.13
C GLU A 871 -2.96 10.98 10.65
N LEU A 872 -2.94 9.79 11.25
CA LEU A 872 -2.82 9.62 12.69
C LEU A 872 -1.44 10.07 13.21
N ARG A 873 -0.35 9.83 12.45
CA ARG A 873 1.02 10.26 12.80
C ARG A 873 1.21 11.78 12.85
N LYS A 874 0.23 12.60 12.43
CA LYS A 874 0.23 14.07 12.60
C LYS A 874 0.14 14.54 14.06
N VAL A 875 -0.38 13.70 14.98
CA VAL A 875 -0.42 13.99 16.43
C VAL A 875 0.49 12.99 17.16
N PRO A 876 1.66 13.43 17.67
CA PRO A 876 2.63 12.53 18.31
C PRO A 876 2.21 12.15 19.74
N ASP A 877 2.61 10.95 20.18
CA ASP A 877 2.55 10.54 21.59
C ASP A 877 3.63 11.29 22.39
N PHE A 878 3.23 12.04 23.43
CA PHE A 878 4.16 12.78 24.29
C PHE A 878 4.64 11.93 25.47
N LYS A 879 5.42 10.89 25.15
CA LYS A 879 6.01 9.91 26.07
C LYS A 879 7.44 9.54 25.65
N GLU A 880 8.25 9.06 26.57
CA GLU A 880 9.51 8.35 26.29
C GLU A 880 9.50 6.97 26.97
N SER A 881 10.21 6.00 26.40
CA SER A 881 10.16 4.58 26.76
C SER A 881 11.56 3.98 26.97
N PHE A 882 11.66 2.94 27.81
CA PHE A 882 12.82 2.04 27.85
C PHE A 882 12.36 0.59 28.04
N GLU A 883 12.94 -0.35 27.31
CA GLU A 883 12.39 -1.70 27.18
C GLU A 883 13.40 -2.82 27.32
N LEU A 884 12.97 -3.89 27.98
CA LEU A 884 13.73 -5.12 28.21
C LEU A 884 12.82 -6.36 28.16
N GLY A 885 13.39 -7.49 27.76
CA GLY A 885 12.83 -8.84 27.93
C GLY A 885 13.71 -9.67 28.87
N ARG A 886 13.55 -10.99 28.83
CA ARG A 886 14.40 -11.91 29.60
C ARG A 886 15.85 -11.83 29.13
N GLU A 887 16.78 -11.81 30.08
CA GLU A 887 18.21 -11.67 29.83
C GLU A 887 18.81 -12.83 29.01
N THR A 888 18.16 -14.01 29.04
CA THR A 888 18.56 -15.22 28.32
C THR A 888 18.03 -15.28 26.88
N ASP A 889 17.46 -14.20 26.36
CA ASP A 889 16.92 -14.15 24.99
C ASP A 889 18.04 -13.95 23.95
N GLU A 890 18.47 -15.05 23.35
CA GLU A 890 19.47 -15.03 22.28
C GLU A 890 18.94 -14.37 20.98
N LYS A 891 17.62 -14.39 20.73
CA LYS A 891 16.99 -13.83 19.52
C LYS A 891 16.85 -12.30 19.60
N THR A 892 16.41 -11.73 20.73
CA THR A 892 16.37 -10.26 20.93
C THR A 892 16.97 -9.84 22.28
N LYS A 893 18.30 -9.74 22.31
CA LYS A 893 19.09 -9.38 23.50
C LYS A 893 18.75 -7.97 24.00
N ASN A 894 18.72 -7.82 25.32
CA ASN A 894 18.51 -6.55 26.00
C ASN A 894 19.62 -5.53 25.67
N ILE A 895 19.19 -4.31 25.34
CA ILE A 895 20.09 -3.18 25.07
C ILE A 895 20.16 -2.35 26.35
N TRP A 896 21.10 -2.71 27.23
CA TRP A 896 21.33 -2.01 28.50
C TRP A 896 22.23 -0.79 28.30
N LEU A 897 22.12 0.18 29.22
CA LEU A 897 23.18 1.18 29.40
C LEU A 897 24.49 0.51 29.88
N PRO A 898 25.66 1.11 29.62
CA PRO A 898 26.89 0.75 30.32
C PRO A 898 26.70 0.81 31.84
N GLU A 899 27.27 -0.15 32.55
CA GLU A 899 27.06 -0.31 34.01
C GLU A 899 27.60 0.91 34.78
N GLU A 900 28.59 1.61 34.24
CA GLU A 900 29.14 2.85 34.79
C GLU A 900 28.21 4.08 34.67
N ASP A 901 27.24 4.08 33.72
CA ASP A 901 26.30 5.19 33.54
C ASP A 901 25.12 5.11 34.52
N LEU A 902 24.69 3.90 34.89
CA LEU A 902 23.62 3.68 35.87
C LEU A 902 23.78 2.36 36.65
N PRO A 903 24.76 2.28 37.60
CA PRO A 903 25.10 1.04 38.29
C PRO A 903 23.92 0.40 39.03
N GLY A 904 23.75 -0.91 38.87
CA GLY A 904 22.72 -1.73 39.52
C GLY A 904 21.38 -1.79 38.78
N PHE A 905 21.12 -0.92 37.79
CA PHE A 905 19.85 -0.87 37.06
C PHE A 905 19.51 -2.19 36.35
N ARG A 906 20.49 -2.76 35.65
CA ARG A 906 20.39 -4.05 34.97
C ARG A 906 20.12 -5.20 35.95
N ALA A 907 20.87 -5.25 37.04
CA ALA A 907 20.72 -6.28 38.08
C ALA A 907 19.34 -6.21 38.76
N PHE A 908 18.85 -4.99 39.04
CA PHE A 908 17.51 -4.79 39.57
C PHE A 908 16.43 -5.26 38.58
N PHE A 909 16.47 -4.78 37.32
CA PHE A 909 15.40 -5.11 36.38
C PHE A 909 15.36 -6.57 35.95
N ASN A 910 16.50 -7.28 35.92
CA ASN A 910 16.51 -8.74 35.77
C ASN A 910 15.79 -9.44 36.94
N LYS A 911 15.96 -8.98 38.18
CA LYS A 911 15.22 -9.50 39.35
C LYS A 911 13.72 -9.12 39.30
N PHE A 912 13.39 -7.89 38.90
CA PHE A 912 12.00 -7.44 38.72
C PHE A 912 11.28 -8.26 37.64
N TYR A 913 11.97 -8.59 36.55
CA TYR A 913 11.44 -9.39 35.44
C TYR A 913 11.02 -10.80 35.90
N GLU A 914 11.89 -11.49 36.65
CA GLU A 914 11.58 -12.78 37.29
C GLU A 914 10.45 -12.64 38.32
N THR A 915 10.43 -11.55 39.09
CA THR A 915 9.37 -11.29 40.08
C THR A 915 7.98 -11.10 39.43
N GLY A 916 7.94 -10.53 38.22
CA GLY A 916 6.72 -10.47 37.40
C GLY A 916 6.34 -11.84 36.82
N TYR A 917 7.30 -12.60 36.31
CA TYR A 917 7.07 -13.96 35.78
C TYR A 917 6.43 -14.90 36.82
N GLN A 918 6.91 -14.85 38.07
CA GLN A 918 6.30 -15.64 39.16
C GLN A 918 4.86 -15.21 39.50
N LEU A 919 4.46 -13.96 39.22
CA LEU A 919 3.08 -13.50 39.37
C LEU A 919 2.21 -13.88 38.15
N GLU A 920 2.73 -13.78 36.93
CA GLU A 920 1.95 -14.10 35.73
C GLU A 920 1.50 -15.56 35.72
N LEU A 921 2.35 -16.49 36.19
CA LEU A 921 1.98 -17.91 36.32
C LEU A 921 0.82 -18.10 37.32
N GLN A 922 0.69 -17.27 38.36
CA GLN A 922 -0.46 -17.30 39.27
C GLN A 922 -1.70 -16.67 38.66
N LEU A 923 -1.57 -15.60 37.87
CA LEU A 923 -2.69 -14.99 37.15
C LEU A 923 -3.23 -15.93 36.06
N LEU A 924 -2.35 -16.56 35.28
CA LEU A 924 -2.67 -17.59 34.30
C LEU A 924 -3.37 -18.79 34.96
N ARG A 925 -2.87 -19.25 36.11
CA ARG A 925 -3.54 -20.28 36.94
C ARG A 925 -4.95 -19.86 37.37
N ALA A 926 -5.14 -18.60 37.77
CA ALA A 926 -6.46 -18.08 38.15
C ALA A 926 -7.43 -18.03 36.96
N ILE A 927 -6.97 -17.61 35.78
CA ILE A 927 -7.75 -17.62 34.54
C ILE A 927 -8.13 -19.06 34.17
N ALA A 928 -7.19 -20.01 34.18
CA ALA A 928 -7.47 -21.41 33.87
C ALA A 928 -8.55 -22.00 34.78
N ILE A 929 -8.41 -21.84 36.10
CA ILE A 929 -9.40 -22.31 37.09
C ILE A 929 -10.76 -21.62 36.88
N GLY A 930 -10.76 -20.30 36.60
CA GLY A 930 -11.98 -19.55 36.32
C GLY A 930 -12.72 -20.02 35.05
N MET A 931 -11.99 -20.48 34.04
CA MET A 931 -12.51 -21.04 32.79
C MET A 931 -12.83 -22.55 32.87
N GLY A 932 -12.58 -23.21 34.01
CA GLY A 932 -12.77 -24.65 34.16
C GLY A 932 -11.74 -25.53 33.42
N LEU A 933 -10.58 -24.96 33.07
CA LEU A 933 -9.43 -25.66 32.50
C LEU A 933 -8.57 -26.29 33.61
N ASP A 934 -7.61 -27.15 33.22
CA ASP A 934 -6.55 -27.59 34.14
C ASP A 934 -5.75 -26.38 34.67
N GLU A 935 -5.45 -26.36 35.96
CA GLU A 935 -4.80 -25.20 36.61
C GLU A 935 -3.41 -24.86 36.05
N LYS A 936 -2.78 -25.74 35.27
CA LYS A 936 -1.48 -25.54 34.63
C LYS A 936 -1.58 -25.38 33.10
N PHE A 937 -2.79 -25.39 32.52
CA PHE A 937 -3.01 -25.35 31.07
C PHE A 937 -2.15 -24.29 30.36
N PHE A 938 -2.13 -23.06 30.87
CA PHE A 938 -1.38 -21.96 30.26
C PHE A 938 0.13 -21.98 30.54
N TRP A 939 0.61 -22.70 31.56
CA TRP A 939 2.04 -22.78 31.89
C TRP A 939 2.82 -23.42 30.74
N GLU A 940 2.28 -24.47 30.12
CA GLU A 940 2.90 -25.12 28.95
C GLU A 940 3.11 -24.19 27.74
N TYR A 941 2.52 -22.98 27.76
CA TYR A 941 2.64 -21.98 26.69
C TYR A 941 3.47 -20.75 27.11
N HIS A 942 3.93 -20.65 28.35
CA HIS A 942 4.73 -19.54 28.88
C HIS A 942 5.99 -20.05 29.58
N THR A 943 6.54 -21.19 29.14
CA THR A 943 7.66 -21.89 29.80
C THR A 943 9.00 -21.15 29.74
N LYS A 944 9.17 -20.25 28.76
CA LYS A 944 10.37 -19.43 28.55
C LYS A 944 10.28 -18.06 29.20
N GLY A 945 9.05 -17.58 29.46
CA GLY A 945 8.79 -16.17 29.80
C GLY A 945 9.28 -15.22 28.71
N ASP A 946 8.85 -15.39 27.46
CA ASP A 946 9.20 -14.52 26.32
C ASP A 946 8.48 -13.14 26.40
N ASN A 947 8.46 -12.53 27.58
CA ASN A 947 7.70 -11.32 27.97
C ASN A 947 8.47 -10.01 27.72
N GLN A 948 7.82 -8.86 27.93
CA GLN A 948 8.46 -7.53 27.81
C GLN A 948 8.08 -6.62 28.98
N VAL A 949 9.08 -6.01 29.63
CA VAL A 949 8.89 -4.88 30.56
C VAL A 949 9.23 -3.59 29.81
N ARG A 950 8.27 -2.66 29.80
CA ARG A 950 8.41 -1.32 29.22
C ARG A 950 8.26 -0.28 30.32
N LEU A 951 9.32 0.48 30.58
CA LEU A 951 9.28 1.67 31.42
C LEU A 951 8.72 2.82 30.59
N LEU A 952 7.75 3.58 31.12
CA LEU A 952 7.18 4.76 30.45
C LEU A 952 7.27 5.99 31.35
N HIS A 953 7.79 7.08 30.79
CA HIS A 953 7.72 8.41 31.36
C HIS A 953 6.94 9.34 30.42
N TYR A 954 5.99 10.08 30.98
CA TYR A 954 5.23 11.12 30.29
C TYR A 954 5.64 12.47 30.88
N PRO A 955 6.48 13.24 30.17
CA PRO A 955 7.02 14.48 30.73
C PRO A 955 5.92 15.53 31.04
N PRO A 956 6.24 16.54 31.88
CA PRO A 956 5.34 17.66 32.11
C PRO A 956 5.01 18.42 30.82
N VAL A 957 3.72 18.59 30.52
CA VAL A 957 3.23 19.25 29.29
C VAL A 957 2.07 20.18 29.62
N GLU A 958 1.80 21.17 28.76
CA GLU A 958 0.65 22.07 28.91
C GLU A 958 -0.67 21.30 28.80
N GLU A 959 -1.53 21.45 29.81
CA GLU A 959 -2.81 20.74 29.92
C GLU A 959 -3.78 21.13 28.77
N GLU A 960 -3.66 22.35 28.23
CA GLU A 960 -4.41 22.84 27.06
C GLU A 960 -4.07 22.05 25.78
N LEU A 961 -2.86 21.49 25.65
CA LEU A 961 -2.46 20.69 24.48
C LEU A 961 -3.09 19.29 24.53
N LEU A 962 -3.09 18.64 25.71
CA LEU A 962 -3.71 17.33 25.91
C LEU A 962 -5.24 17.40 25.85
N ARG A 963 -5.87 18.35 26.55
CA ARG A 963 -7.34 18.49 26.52
C ARG A 963 -7.85 19.02 25.18
N GLY A 964 -7.05 19.83 24.48
CA GLY A 964 -7.35 20.34 23.14
C GLY A 964 -7.03 19.39 21.99
N GLY A 965 -6.60 18.15 22.26
CA GLY A 965 -6.35 17.13 21.23
C GLY A 965 -5.16 17.42 20.30
N LYS A 966 -4.22 18.28 20.72
CA LYS A 966 -3.02 18.65 19.93
C LYS A 966 -1.80 17.79 20.27
N MET A 967 -1.86 17.07 21.38
CA MET A 967 -0.93 16.04 21.82
C MET A 967 -1.75 14.98 22.57
N GLU A 968 -1.30 13.73 22.56
CA GLU A 968 -1.83 12.68 23.43
C GLU A 968 -0.71 12.09 24.28
N ARG A 969 -1.04 11.36 25.36
CA ARG A 969 -0.03 10.61 26.12
C ARG A 969 0.14 9.20 25.55
N ILE A 970 -0.97 8.49 25.36
CA ILE A 970 -1.11 7.42 24.35
C ILE A 970 -2.54 7.51 23.79
N ALA A 971 -2.68 7.35 22.48
CA ALA A 971 -3.97 7.17 21.80
C ALA A 971 -4.74 5.92 22.31
N ALA A 972 -5.95 5.73 21.80
CA ALA A 972 -6.77 4.56 22.09
C ALA A 972 -6.20 3.30 21.38
N HIS A 973 -6.01 2.22 22.13
CA HIS A 973 -5.41 0.96 21.64
C HIS A 973 -5.84 -0.27 22.47
N THR A 974 -5.42 -1.45 22.02
CA THR A 974 -5.48 -2.74 22.74
C THR A 974 -4.08 -3.35 22.78
N ASP A 975 -3.77 -4.08 23.85
CA ASP A 975 -2.47 -4.76 24.02
C ASP A 975 -2.40 -6.06 23.22
N PHE A 976 -1.22 -6.42 22.72
CA PHE A 976 -1.10 -7.49 21.72
C PHE A 976 -0.93 -8.89 22.34
N GLY A 977 -0.43 -8.97 23.58
CA GLY A 977 0.00 -10.22 24.23
C GLY A 977 -1.13 -11.07 24.82
N THR A 978 -0.76 -11.96 25.74
CA THR A 978 -1.69 -12.75 26.55
C THR A 978 -2.42 -11.86 27.56
N MET A 979 -1.67 -11.08 28.34
CA MET A 979 -2.19 -10.07 29.26
C MET A 979 -1.14 -9.01 29.54
N THR A 980 -1.51 -7.91 30.20
CA THR A 980 -0.58 -6.89 30.69
C THR A 980 -0.77 -6.71 32.19
N MET A 981 0.33 -6.69 32.95
CA MET A 981 0.36 -6.24 34.35
C MET A 981 0.91 -4.81 34.38
N LEU A 982 0.02 -3.83 34.56
CA LEU A 982 0.34 -2.41 34.56
C LEU A 982 0.49 -1.88 35.99
N PHE A 983 1.73 -1.58 36.37
CA PHE A 983 2.06 -0.77 37.52
C PHE A 983 1.92 0.72 37.12
N GLN A 984 1.10 1.51 37.82
CA GLN A 984 0.95 2.96 37.54
C GLN A 984 1.09 3.82 38.79
N ASP A 985 1.49 5.08 38.61
CA ASP A 985 1.61 6.05 39.70
C ASP A 985 0.29 6.76 40.06
N GLN A 986 0.36 7.64 41.05
CA GLN A 986 -0.77 8.42 41.58
C GLN A 986 -1.27 9.56 40.67
N VAL A 987 -0.69 9.77 39.48
CA VAL A 987 -1.08 10.86 38.56
C VAL A 987 -2.27 10.46 37.68
N GLY A 988 -2.52 9.16 37.49
CA GLY A 988 -3.69 8.66 36.78
C GLY A 988 -3.74 9.09 35.31
N GLY A 989 -4.96 9.25 34.77
CA GLY A 989 -5.20 9.59 33.35
C GLY A 989 -5.27 8.39 32.40
N LEU A 990 -5.18 7.16 32.93
CA LEU A 990 -5.61 5.95 32.23
C LEU A 990 -7.14 5.92 32.16
N GLU A 991 -7.70 5.59 30.99
CA GLU A 991 -9.14 5.42 30.78
C GLU A 991 -9.38 4.16 29.93
N VAL A 992 -10.43 3.40 30.23
CA VAL A 992 -10.78 2.10 29.62
C VAL A 992 -12.19 2.20 29.03
N GLU A 993 -12.40 1.70 27.81
CA GLU A 993 -13.70 1.74 27.12
C GLU A 993 -14.74 0.87 27.83
N ASP A 994 -15.98 1.36 27.86
CA ASP A 994 -17.14 0.60 28.31
C ASP A 994 -17.55 -0.41 27.23
N ILE A 995 -17.40 -1.72 27.49
CA ILE A 995 -17.70 -2.76 26.48
C ILE A 995 -19.18 -2.83 26.08
N HIS A 996 -20.07 -2.21 26.85
CA HIS A 996 -21.50 -2.10 26.56
C HIS A 996 -21.87 -0.77 25.88
N GLU A 997 -21.06 0.29 26.07
CA GLU A 997 -21.29 1.64 25.57
C GLU A 997 -20.08 2.18 24.79
N LYS A 998 -19.77 1.59 23.63
CA LYS A 998 -18.62 1.96 22.77
C LYS A 998 -18.48 3.48 22.59
N GLY A 999 -17.24 3.97 22.71
CA GLY A 999 -16.88 5.38 22.69
C GLY A 999 -16.89 6.08 24.06
N LYS A 1000 -17.54 5.50 25.08
CA LYS A 1000 -17.45 5.94 26.48
C LYS A 1000 -16.20 5.34 27.12
N PHE A 1001 -15.38 6.19 27.74
CA PHE A 1001 -14.18 5.76 28.46
C PHE A 1001 -14.34 6.04 29.95
N ASN A 1002 -14.30 4.98 30.75
CA ASN A 1002 -14.36 5.01 32.20
C ASN A 1002 -12.95 5.23 32.79
N PRO A 1003 -12.77 6.10 33.80
CA PRO A 1003 -11.45 6.38 34.35
C PRO A 1003 -10.92 5.22 35.21
N ALA A 1004 -9.61 4.95 35.10
CA ALA A 1004 -8.90 3.94 35.88
C ALA A 1004 -7.93 4.62 36.89
N PRO A 1005 -8.42 5.09 38.06
CA PRO A 1005 -7.61 5.82 39.04
C PRO A 1005 -6.50 4.96 39.67
N TYR A 1006 -5.57 5.60 40.38
CA TYR A 1006 -4.61 4.87 41.20
C TYR A 1006 -5.31 4.23 42.41
N VAL A 1007 -5.13 2.93 42.59
CA VAL A 1007 -5.61 2.17 43.75
C VAL A 1007 -4.38 1.69 44.54
N PRO A 1008 -4.19 2.11 45.80
CA PRO A 1008 -3.02 1.71 46.59
C PRO A 1008 -2.89 0.19 46.75
N GLY A 1009 -1.69 -0.34 46.57
CA GLY A 1009 -1.38 -1.77 46.72
C GLY A 1009 -2.05 -2.68 45.68
N ALA A 1010 -2.45 -2.12 44.52
CA ALA A 1010 -3.02 -2.84 43.41
C ALA A 1010 -2.20 -2.62 42.12
N ILE A 1011 -2.15 -3.66 41.29
CA ILE A 1011 -1.79 -3.53 39.86
C ILE A 1011 -3.07 -3.52 39.03
N VAL A 1012 -3.04 -2.84 37.89
CA VAL A 1012 -4.08 -3.03 36.86
C VAL A 1012 -3.66 -4.23 36.01
N VAL A 1013 -4.55 -5.18 35.77
CA VAL A 1013 -4.32 -6.28 34.83
C VAL A 1013 -5.40 -6.25 33.76
N ASN A 1014 -4.99 -6.40 32.50
CA ASN A 1014 -5.90 -6.45 31.36
C ASN A 1014 -5.52 -7.55 30.37
N ILE A 1015 -6.52 -8.05 29.65
CA ILE A 1015 -6.36 -9.08 28.63
C ILE A 1015 -5.81 -8.46 27.34
N GLY A 1016 -4.88 -9.15 26.69
CA GLY A 1016 -4.39 -8.78 25.37
C GLY A 1016 -5.12 -9.54 24.25
N ASP A 1017 -5.02 -9.01 23.04
CA ASP A 1017 -5.73 -9.51 21.87
C ASP A 1017 -5.38 -10.99 21.53
N PHE A 1018 -4.20 -11.48 21.92
CA PHE A 1018 -3.83 -12.89 21.74
C PHE A 1018 -4.69 -13.82 22.60
N LEU A 1019 -4.97 -13.47 23.86
CA LEU A 1019 -5.84 -14.26 24.75
C LEU A 1019 -7.34 -14.02 24.47
N GLN A 1020 -7.72 -12.85 23.95
CA GLN A 1020 -9.05 -12.65 23.36
C GLN A 1020 -9.27 -13.61 22.17
N ARG A 1021 -8.30 -13.69 21.24
CA ARG A 1021 -8.30 -14.65 20.13
C ARG A 1021 -8.38 -16.09 20.64
N TRP A 1022 -7.52 -16.44 21.59
CA TRP A 1022 -7.40 -17.79 22.15
C TRP A 1022 -8.70 -18.24 22.86
N SER A 1023 -9.37 -17.33 23.58
CA SER A 1023 -10.65 -17.57 24.24
C SER A 1023 -11.87 -17.36 23.34
N ASN A 1024 -11.70 -17.18 22.02
CA ASN A 1024 -12.81 -17.03 21.07
C ASN A 1024 -13.75 -15.84 21.40
N ASP A 1025 -13.14 -14.73 21.82
CA ASP A 1025 -13.73 -13.54 22.47
C ASP A 1025 -14.57 -13.83 23.73
N GLU A 1026 -14.19 -14.80 24.55
CA GLU A 1026 -14.76 -14.87 25.90
C GLU A 1026 -14.22 -13.72 26.75
N LEU A 1027 -12.89 -13.66 26.87
CA LEU A 1027 -12.16 -12.64 27.58
C LEU A 1027 -11.90 -11.45 26.64
N LYS A 1028 -12.10 -10.23 27.13
CA LYS A 1028 -12.10 -9.01 26.30
C LYS A 1028 -10.76 -8.30 26.35
N SER A 1029 -10.11 -8.10 25.21
CA SER A 1029 -9.05 -7.09 25.13
C SER A 1029 -9.70 -5.74 24.89
N THR A 1030 -9.82 -4.97 25.97
CA THR A 1030 -10.62 -3.75 25.97
C THR A 1030 -9.79 -2.53 25.57
N LEU A 1031 -10.40 -1.71 24.73
CA LEU A 1031 -9.89 -0.45 24.23
C LEU A 1031 -9.51 0.49 25.39
N HIS A 1032 -8.29 1.00 25.43
CA HIS A 1032 -7.85 1.88 26.52
C HIS A 1032 -6.85 2.94 26.04
N ARG A 1033 -6.69 4.03 26.81
CA ARG A 1033 -5.90 5.22 26.41
C ARG A 1033 -5.31 5.95 27.61
N VAL A 1034 -4.33 6.83 27.36
CA VAL A 1034 -3.79 7.75 28.38
C VAL A 1034 -4.04 9.20 27.95
N ARG A 1035 -4.86 9.92 28.73
CA ARG A 1035 -5.25 11.32 28.50
C ARG A 1035 -4.62 12.24 29.55
N ALA A 1036 -5.08 13.50 29.60
CA ALA A 1036 -4.71 14.43 30.67
C ALA A 1036 -5.15 13.88 32.04
N PRO A 1037 -4.36 14.04 33.12
CA PRO A 1037 -4.77 13.68 34.48
C PRO A 1037 -6.14 14.26 34.88
N PRO A 1038 -6.86 13.64 35.84
CA PRO A 1038 -8.07 14.23 36.40
C PRO A 1038 -7.85 15.67 36.93
N LEU A 1039 -8.87 16.52 36.83
CA LEU A 1039 -8.85 17.84 37.46
C LEU A 1039 -9.05 17.67 38.97
N THR A 1040 -8.00 17.91 39.78
CA THR A 1040 -8.13 17.96 41.24
C THR A 1040 -8.73 19.30 41.67
N ASP A 1041 -9.78 19.27 42.49
CA ASP A 1041 -10.59 20.46 42.86
C ASP A 1041 -9.79 21.60 43.51
N ASP A 1042 -8.67 21.29 44.18
CA ASP A 1042 -7.76 22.27 44.79
C ASP A 1042 -7.16 23.30 43.83
N GLN A 1043 -7.24 23.09 42.50
CA GLN A 1043 -6.73 24.01 41.48
C GLN A 1043 -7.75 24.24 40.36
N GLY A 1044 -8.84 24.92 40.73
CA GLY A 1044 -10.02 25.13 39.91
C GLY A 1044 -9.78 25.80 38.55
N GLY A 1045 -10.27 25.14 37.50
CA GLY A 1045 -10.36 25.67 36.13
C GLY A 1045 -9.23 25.22 35.20
N VAL A 1046 -9.55 25.14 33.90
CA VAL A 1046 -8.58 24.95 32.83
C VAL A 1046 -7.86 26.28 32.58
N GLY A 1047 -6.76 26.49 33.31
CA GLY A 1047 -5.91 27.68 33.17
C GLY A 1047 -4.92 27.56 32.02
N LYS A 1048 -4.83 28.61 31.18
CA LYS A 1048 -3.80 28.69 30.13
C LYS A 1048 -2.40 28.60 30.73
N GLY A 1049 -1.57 27.70 30.21
CA GLY A 1049 -0.22 27.45 30.72
C GLY A 1049 -0.14 26.61 32.01
N LYS A 1050 -1.23 25.97 32.45
CA LYS A 1050 -1.18 24.95 33.52
C LYS A 1050 -0.42 23.72 33.00
N ILE A 1051 0.62 23.30 33.73
CA ILE A 1051 1.49 22.17 33.37
C ILE A 1051 1.05 20.92 34.15
N THR A 1052 0.90 19.79 33.47
CA THR A 1052 0.61 18.50 34.10
C THR A 1052 1.81 17.96 34.88
N ARG A 1053 1.57 17.23 35.97
CA ARG A 1053 2.62 16.43 36.62
C ARG A 1053 3.20 15.40 35.64
N ALA A 1054 4.52 15.17 35.74
CA ALA A 1054 5.15 14.00 35.12
C ALA A 1054 4.45 12.73 35.62
N ARG A 1055 4.15 11.78 34.73
CA ARG A 1055 3.58 10.48 35.06
C ARG A 1055 4.59 9.39 34.73
N TYR A 1056 4.64 8.34 35.54
CA TYR A 1056 5.36 7.11 35.27
C TYR A 1056 4.39 5.93 35.26
N SER A 1057 4.68 4.93 34.43
CA SER A 1057 4.05 3.61 34.52
C SER A 1057 4.99 2.54 33.97
N ILE A 1058 4.81 1.31 34.43
CA ILE A 1058 5.57 0.14 34.00
C ILE A 1058 4.55 -0.94 33.62
N PRO A 1059 4.13 -1.04 32.34
CA PRO A 1059 3.53 -2.26 31.82
C PRO A 1059 4.57 -3.39 31.73
N TYR A 1060 4.20 -4.54 32.28
CA TYR A 1060 4.79 -5.85 32.01
C TYR A 1060 3.83 -6.58 31.07
N PHE A 1061 4.19 -6.69 29.80
CA PHE A 1061 3.44 -7.42 28.78
C PHE A 1061 3.79 -8.91 28.85
N VAL A 1062 2.79 -9.75 29.11
CA VAL A 1062 2.89 -11.21 29.16
C VAL A 1062 2.60 -11.76 27.77
N THR A 1063 3.48 -12.61 27.26
CA THR A 1063 3.38 -13.22 25.93
C THR A 1063 3.74 -14.71 25.99
N ALA A 1064 3.00 -15.52 25.24
CA ALA A 1064 3.31 -16.93 25.10
C ALA A 1064 4.68 -17.15 24.43
N ASP A 1065 5.30 -18.30 24.71
CA ASP A 1065 6.58 -18.71 24.12
C ASP A 1065 6.51 -18.61 22.60
N ARG A 1066 7.49 -17.95 21.98
CA ARG A 1066 7.44 -17.57 20.55
C ARG A 1066 7.09 -18.70 19.59
N GLU A 1067 7.47 -19.93 19.90
CA GLU A 1067 7.31 -21.10 19.02
C GLU A 1067 5.96 -21.83 19.25
N LYS A 1068 5.09 -21.36 20.15
CA LYS A 1068 3.79 -21.99 20.46
C LYS A 1068 2.69 -21.48 19.53
N THR A 1069 2.06 -22.41 18.83
CA THR A 1069 0.78 -22.20 18.14
C THR A 1069 -0.36 -22.30 19.14
N ILE A 1070 -1.23 -21.29 19.16
CA ILE A 1070 -2.51 -21.35 19.87
C ILE A 1070 -3.63 -21.75 18.92
N ASP A 1071 -4.58 -22.51 19.45
CA ASP A 1071 -5.88 -22.83 18.86
C ASP A 1071 -6.93 -22.63 19.98
N CYS A 1072 -8.18 -22.39 19.60
CA CYS A 1072 -9.28 -22.02 20.49
C CYS A 1072 -9.36 -22.91 21.75
N LEU A 1073 -9.38 -22.27 22.93
CA LEU A 1073 -9.39 -22.93 24.23
C LEU A 1073 -10.53 -23.96 24.36
N PRO A 1074 -10.30 -25.11 25.00
CA PRO A 1074 -11.37 -26.04 25.35
C PRO A 1074 -12.51 -25.33 26.10
N GLY A 1075 -13.76 -25.66 25.77
CA GLY A 1075 -14.95 -24.98 26.34
C GLY A 1075 -15.30 -23.64 25.68
N CYS A 1076 -14.34 -22.93 25.08
CA CYS A 1076 -14.61 -21.69 24.33
C CYS A 1076 -15.19 -21.93 22.91
N TRP A 1077 -15.37 -23.18 22.50
CA TRP A 1077 -16.03 -23.56 21.25
C TRP A 1077 -16.92 -24.81 21.38
N GLY A 1078 -17.87 -24.93 20.46
CA GLY A 1078 -18.83 -26.04 20.34
C GLY A 1078 -19.78 -25.82 19.15
N PRO A 1079 -20.81 -26.66 18.96
CA PRO A 1079 -21.74 -26.55 17.83
C PRO A 1079 -22.41 -25.17 17.72
N ASP A 1080 -22.86 -24.60 18.84
CA ASP A 1080 -23.53 -23.30 18.90
C ASP A 1080 -22.55 -22.10 19.03
N ARG A 1081 -21.24 -22.38 19.09
CA ARG A 1081 -20.17 -21.38 19.24
C ARG A 1081 -18.93 -21.85 18.46
N PRO A 1082 -18.89 -21.68 17.13
CA PRO A 1082 -17.74 -22.08 16.33
C PRO A 1082 -16.49 -21.29 16.71
N LYS A 1083 -15.31 -21.81 16.35
CA LYS A 1083 -14.04 -21.08 16.42
C LYS A 1083 -14.09 -19.92 15.42
N LYS A 1084 -13.85 -18.69 15.87
CA LYS A 1084 -13.79 -17.48 15.03
C LYS A 1084 -12.44 -17.27 14.35
N TYR A 1085 -11.41 -17.95 14.86
CA TYR A 1085 -10.02 -17.69 14.54
C TYR A 1085 -9.31 -19.00 14.21
N GLU A 1086 -8.58 -19.01 13.10
CA GLU A 1086 -7.63 -20.07 12.78
C GLU A 1086 -6.50 -20.13 13.82
N PRO A 1087 -5.84 -21.30 13.99
CA PRO A 1087 -4.63 -21.39 14.78
C PRO A 1087 -3.56 -20.40 14.29
N ILE A 1088 -2.76 -19.86 15.21
CA ILE A 1088 -1.63 -18.97 14.86
C ILE A 1088 -0.50 -19.11 15.88
N ASN A 1089 0.74 -18.96 15.44
CA ASN A 1089 1.90 -18.93 16.31
C ASN A 1089 2.05 -17.56 17.03
N SER A 1090 2.59 -17.56 18.25
CA SER A 1090 2.71 -16.33 19.04
C SER A 1090 3.68 -15.31 18.44
N HIS A 1091 4.80 -15.76 17.85
CA HIS A 1091 5.71 -14.87 17.13
C HIS A 1091 5.05 -14.29 15.87
N GLU A 1092 4.34 -15.10 15.07
CA GLU A 1092 3.58 -14.61 13.89
C GLU A 1092 2.60 -13.50 14.30
N TYR A 1093 1.79 -13.74 15.33
CA TYR A 1093 0.79 -12.79 15.79
C TYR A 1093 1.42 -11.48 16.30
N ILE A 1094 2.47 -11.56 17.12
CA ILE A 1094 3.14 -10.38 17.67
C ILE A 1094 3.88 -9.60 16.57
N SER A 1095 4.59 -10.28 15.65
CA SER A 1095 5.24 -9.64 14.49
C SER A 1095 4.24 -8.93 13.59
N MET A 1096 3.10 -9.57 13.28
CA MET A 1096 2.00 -8.97 12.51
C MET A 1096 1.48 -7.68 13.16
N ARG A 1097 1.38 -7.63 14.49
CA ARG A 1097 0.91 -6.44 15.21
C ARG A 1097 1.98 -5.35 15.34
N LEU A 1098 3.24 -5.72 15.49
CA LEU A 1098 4.36 -4.77 15.57
C LEU A 1098 4.64 -4.11 14.21
N ASN A 1099 4.68 -4.88 13.13
CA ASN A 1099 4.87 -4.37 11.76
C ASN A 1099 3.69 -3.48 11.28
N ALA A 1100 2.54 -3.53 11.95
CA ALA A 1100 1.42 -2.62 11.71
C ALA A 1100 1.46 -1.34 12.56
N THR A 1101 2.38 -1.26 13.53
CA THR A 1101 2.47 -0.15 14.50
C THR A 1101 3.67 0.76 14.23
N TYR A 1102 4.83 0.16 13.93
CA TYR A 1102 6.13 0.80 13.74
C TYR A 1102 6.44 0.99 12.24
#